data_AF-A0A7S1LQ02-F1
#
_entry.id   AF-A0A7S1LQ02-F1
#
_cell.length_a   1.000
_cell.length_b   1.000
_cell.length_c   1.000
_cell.angle_alpha   90.00
_cell.angle_beta   90.00
_cell.angle_gamma   90.00
#
_symmetry.space_group_name_H-M   'P 1'
#
loop_
_entity.id
_entity.type
_entity.pdbx_description
1 polymer ?
#
loop_
_entity_poly.entity_id
_entity_poly.type
_entity_poly.pdbx_seq_one_letter_code
_entity_poly.pdbx_strand_id
1 'polypeptide(L)'
;VGGGGGPAALGAAATLALQRLARHAETQVRSALRLQGEQYHIAATVQRLGHLCACGPYERTALNLHAFPAHDPMWDGAWDVAEAVPAGPAGTADPAAIATLPSATGVRAVPVCGAVRAASGATYFAIVDPLGTLKATCKWVDCAVATEEGAAAARKQEEELMTVLRALTPAVISVAVTGKHATRCHSDLRRFLRERVRPELGVDIAVVYHAPTVATTAARSAGAAALMPGLNEHHRIAACVARSTQSPLAALAQLFGPDRAAKDLPIGCDRYRAAGQHCAARLYRWMEWEMSLWVSASGVDVNAALSTHGPEHTLQFVAGLGPRRARQLAGELTRTHGGRIGSRAELRQVCDAVLSDDGHAEVVTRNCLPSLRVLPLDSPTPSEHAHPLDGTLIPMEWYDAVGVWLASGHHVPKALLPVVVLDAVTRTRLDARRLIAHASRAAAALNGRSADFDASPHPEVGTATVLAPVRSFFMSEHHIPGAEVALARFLAGQLLAGPRPTQLRPFRLITKEAFFEHTTSLGYSPRDIGGRPMPTGSTVVHKGQLVEGTVSAVKANPRTGEATVTLTLALGLMATLTTRDIDGPAIKKSLEEYGARVVANPSERTKPDHPALERGASMFGVVVGVSYERAELRLRWVDTPDPLDLRDAASTYAGASSRGSVTHSHMSDAGQTVATEKLVRRGQATALGFVRHPLFQDLRGPELHDRMASTELQIGEVVVRSSHVGGGALVIAVKVEEGAEGCVFNIPCTEVRDAKGAHVYRIDHPR
;
A
#
# COMPACT_ATOMS: atom_id res chain seq x y z
N VAL A 1 77.73 29.05 -9.03
CA VAL A 1 76.61 29.30 -8.09
C VAL A 1 75.33 29.39 -8.93
N GLY A 2 74.36 28.50 -8.96
CA GLY A 2 74.16 27.17 -8.40
C GLY A 2 73.02 26.54 -9.23
N GLY A 3 73.38 25.72 -10.22
CA GLY A 3 72.44 24.92 -11.00
C GLY A 3 72.33 23.54 -10.36
N GLY A 4 71.38 23.38 -9.44
CA GLY A 4 71.21 22.13 -8.68
C GLY A 4 69.78 21.81 -8.24
N GLY A 5 68.77 22.54 -8.72
CA GLY A 5 67.38 22.40 -8.24
C GLY A 5 66.38 21.72 -9.19
N GLY A 6 66.76 21.40 -10.42
CA GLY A 6 65.82 21.08 -11.52
C GLY A 6 64.91 19.85 -11.32
N PRO A 7 65.45 18.63 -11.14
CA PRO A 7 64.63 17.41 -11.17
C PRO A 7 63.87 17.14 -9.85
N ALA A 8 64.44 17.51 -8.70
CA ALA A 8 63.78 17.33 -7.40
C ALA A 8 62.61 18.32 -7.19
N ALA A 9 62.73 19.56 -7.68
CA ALA A 9 61.65 20.54 -7.62
C ALA A 9 60.51 20.19 -8.60
N LEU A 10 60.82 19.68 -9.79
CA LEU A 10 59.83 19.16 -10.74
C LEU A 10 59.08 17.93 -10.19
N GLY A 11 59.80 17.01 -9.52
CA GLY A 11 59.19 15.86 -8.83
C GLY A 11 58.25 16.30 -7.70
N ALA A 12 58.69 17.22 -6.85
CA ALA A 12 57.86 17.76 -5.76
C ALA A 12 56.62 18.52 -6.29
N ALA A 13 56.76 19.28 -7.38
CA ALA A 13 55.64 19.97 -8.02
C ALA A 13 54.63 18.99 -8.64
N ALA A 14 55.10 17.93 -9.29
CA ALA A 14 54.23 16.88 -9.83
C ALA A 14 53.49 16.11 -8.73
N THR A 15 54.16 15.78 -7.62
CA THR A 15 53.51 15.17 -6.45
C THR A 15 52.45 16.08 -5.84
N LEU A 16 52.74 17.38 -5.69
CA LEU A 16 51.77 18.35 -5.18
C LEU A 16 50.55 18.49 -6.12
N ALA A 17 50.76 18.47 -7.43
CA ALA A 17 49.68 18.52 -8.43
C ALA A 17 48.80 17.25 -8.36
N LEU A 18 49.40 16.06 -8.28
CA LEU A 18 48.67 14.80 -8.10
C LEU A 18 47.88 14.77 -6.79
N GLN A 19 48.46 15.26 -5.69
CA GLN A 19 47.74 15.36 -4.41
C GLN A 19 46.57 16.35 -4.45
N ARG A 20 46.66 17.43 -5.24
CA ARG A 20 45.55 18.36 -5.46
C ARG A 20 44.47 17.75 -6.35
N LEU A 21 44.86 17.05 -7.42
CA LEU A 21 43.94 16.32 -8.30
C LEU A 21 43.22 15.20 -7.54
N ALA A 22 43.92 14.41 -6.74
CA ALA A 22 43.33 13.35 -5.93
C ALA A 22 42.30 13.91 -4.93
N ARG A 23 42.62 15.00 -4.23
CA ARG A 23 41.67 15.67 -3.32
C ARG A 23 40.45 16.25 -4.04
N HIS A 24 40.66 16.81 -5.23
CA HIS A 24 39.56 17.33 -6.05
C HIS A 24 38.67 16.19 -6.57
N ALA A 25 39.27 15.12 -7.08
CA ALA A 25 38.57 13.92 -7.55
C ALA A 25 37.81 13.24 -6.41
N GLU A 26 38.39 13.12 -5.21
CA GLU A 26 37.70 12.59 -4.03
C GLU A 26 36.45 13.42 -3.70
N THR A 27 36.57 14.74 -3.73
CA THR A 27 35.45 15.64 -3.47
C THR A 27 34.35 15.48 -4.54
N GLN A 28 34.73 15.43 -5.82
CA GLN A 28 33.80 15.21 -6.93
C GLN A 28 33.10 13.85 -6.82
N VAL A 29 33.84 12.75 -6.64
CA VAL A 29 33.29 11.40 -6.52
C VAL A 29 32.37 11.30 -5.30
N ARG A 30 32.79 11.83 -4.15
CA ARG A 30 31.95 11.85 -2.94
C ARG A 30 30.66 12.65 -3.16
N SER A 31 30.74 13.78 -3.87
CA SER A 31 29.56 14.58 -4.20
C SER A 31 28.61 13.85 -5.16
N ALA A 32 29.15 13.16 -6.17
CA ALA A 32 28.38 12.39 -7.14
C ALA A 32 27.70 11.18 -6.49
N LEU A 33 28.43 10.41 -5.68
CA LEU A 33 27.90 9.28 -4.91
C LEU A 33 26.82 9.72 -3.92
N ARG A 34 27.00 10.87 -3.26
CA ARG A 34 25.98 11.46 -2.40
C ARG A 34 24.72 11.81 -3.19
N LEU A 35 24.86 12.51 -4.32
CA LEU A 35 23.72 12.88 -5.17
C LEU A 35 22.95 11.64 -5.66
N GLN A 36 23.67 10.62 -6.11
CA GLN A 36 23.09 9.37 -6.58
C GLN A 36 22.39 8.62 -5.44
N GLY A 37 23.02 8.51 -4.27
CA GLY A 37 22.40 7.92 -3.08
C GLY A 37 21.14 8.66 -2.63
N GLU A 38 21.15 9.99 -2.70
CA GLU A 38 19.97 10.82 -2.43
C GLU A 38 18.85 10.60 -3.47
N GLN A 39 19.17 10.46 -4.75
CA GLN A 39 18.17 10.17 -5.79
C GLN A 39 17.49 8.82 -5.55
N TYR A 40 18.26 7.77 -5.24
CA TYR A 40 17.70 6.45 -4.91
C TYR A 40 16.79 6.49 -3.68
N HIS A 41 17.19 7.23 -2.64
CA HIS A 41 16.41 7.33 -1.41
C HIS A 41 15.11 8.14 -1.60
N ILE A 42 15.14 9.22 -2.39
CA ILE A 42 13.92 9.93 -2.82
C ILE A 42 13.01 9.00 -3.59
N ALA A 43 13.51 8.31 -4.61
CA ALA A 43 12.71 7.41 -5.44
C ALA A 43 12.04 6.32 -4.60
N ALA A 44 12.78 5.71 -3.65
CA ALA A 44 12.23 4.70 -2.75
C ALA A 44 11.16 5.27 -1.78
N THR A 45 11.36 6.49 -1.29
CA THR A 45 10.40 7.17 -0.40
C THR A 45 9.11 7.53 -1.15
N VAL A 46 9.25 8.04 -2.37
CA VAL A 46 8.14 8.39 -3.26
C VAL A 46 7.37 7.14 -3.68
N GLN A 47 8.05 6.04 -3.99
CA GLN A 47 7.41 4.77 -4.28
C GLN A 47 6.56 4.26 -3.10
N ARG A 48 7.06 4.40 -1.86
CA ARG A 48 6.29 4.06 -0.64
C ARG A 48 5.08 4.96 -0.48
N LEU A 49 5.20 6.25 -0.79
CA LEU A 49 4.05 7.16 -0.83
C LEU A 49 3.03 6.70 -1.89
N GLY A 50 3.48 6.35 -3.09
CA GLY A 50 2.62 5.84 -4.16
C GLY A 50 1.82 4.61 -3.74
N HIS A 51 2.41 3.70 -2.95
CA HIS A 51 1.67 2.57 -2.36
C HIS A 51 0.57 2.98 -1.37
N LEU A 52 0.76 4.08 -0.64
CA LEU A 52 -0.28 4.63 0.24
C LEU A 52 -1.37 5.33 -0.59
N CYS A 53 -0.99 6.06 -1.66
CA CYS A 53 -1.92 6.73 -2.56
C CYS A 53 -2.79 5.76 -3.36
N ALA A 54 -2.22 4.62 -3.75
CA ALA A 54 -2.94 3.56 -4.46
C ALA A 54 -3.99 2.85 -3.60
N CYS A 55 -4.02 3.10 -2.29
CA CYS A 55 -4.98 2.47 -1.40
C CYS A 55 -6.36 3.09 -1.59
N GLY A 56 -7.29 2.25 -2.02
CA GLY A 56 -8.70 2.57 -2.07
C GLY A 56 -9.35 2.54 -0.68
N PRO A 57 -10.56 3.07 -0.61
CA PRO A 57 -11.40 3.16 0.58
C PRO A 57 -11.86 1.77 1.06
N TYR A 58 -12.13 1.63 2.36
CA TYR A 58 -12.56 0.33 2.91
C TYR A 58 -13.92 -0.10 2.36
N GLU A 59 -13.93 -1.26 1.71
CA GLU A 59 -15.15 -1.97 1.30
C GLU A 59 -15.13 -3.37 1.88
N ARG A 60 -16.27 -3.82 2.39
CA ARG A 60 -16.42 -5.20 2.87
C ARG A 60 -16.57 -6.12 1.66
N THR A 61 -15.53 -6.87 1.32
CA THR A 61 -15.53 -7.80 0.19
C THR A 61 -15.98 -9.20 0.63
N ALA A 62 -16.62 -9.96 -0.28
CA ALA A 62 -17.11 -11.31 0.01
C ALA A 62 -15.98 -12.32 0.25
N LEU A 63 -14.80 -12.07 -0.33
CA LEU A 63 -13.69 -13.01 -0.37
C LEU A 63 -12.80 -12.97 0.89
N ASN A 64 -12.93 -11.96 1.77
CA ASN A 64 -12.13 -11.83 3.02
C ASN A 64 -10.63 -12.17 2.84
N LEU A 65 -10.05 -11.83 1.68
CA LEU A 65 -8.69 -12.26 1.35
C LEU A 65 -7.67 -11.55 2.25
N HIS A 66 -6.67 -12.30 2.69
CA HIS A 66 -5.58 -11.80 3.53
C HIS A 66 -4.74 -10.73 2.81
N ALA A 67 -3.98 -9.93 3.58
CA ALA A 67 -3.14 -8.85 3.06
C ALA A 67 -2.20 -9.31 1.93
N PHE A 68 -2.06 -8.49 0.88
CA PHE A 68 -1.15 -8.73 -0.24
C PHE A 68 0.30 -8.92 0.24
N PRO A 69 1.08 -9.83 -0.39
CA PRO A 69 2.50 -9.97 -0.08
C PRO A 69 3.25 -8.66 -0.35
N ALA A 70 4.11 -8.25 0.58
CA ALA A 70 4.84 -6.97 0.55
C ALA A 70 5.83 -6.81 -0.63
N HIS A 71 6.00 -7.84 -1.44
CA HIS A 71 7.04 -7.93 -2.47
C HIS A 71 6.50 -7.90 -3.90
N ASP A 72 5.18 -7.87 -4.10
CA ASP A 72 4.59 -7.83 -5.44
C ASP A 72 4.17 -6.39 -5.81
N PRO A 73 4.92 -5.71 -6.68
CA PRO A 73 4.61 -4.35 -7.09
C PRO A 73 3.46 -4.30 -8.11
N MET A 74 3.22 -5.38 -8.84
CA MET A 74 2.27 -5.39 -9.96
C MET A 74 0.85 -5.70 -9.46
N TRP A 75 -0.04 -4.73 -9.69
CA TRP A 75 -1.48 -4.94 -9.61
C TRP A 75 -1.95 -5.27 -11.03
N ASP A 76 -2.62 -6.39 -11.20
CA ASP A 76 -3.29 -6.74 -12.45
C ASP A 76 -4.76 -6.30 -12.35
N GLY A 77 -5.17 -5.38 -13.22
CA GLY A 77 -6.53 -4.84 -13.26
C GLY A 77 -7.61 -5.89 -13.57
N ALA A 78 -7.24 -7.12 -13.95
CA ALA A 78 -8.19 -8.24 -14.02
C ALA A 78 -8.75 -8.63 -12.63
N TRP A 79 -8.01 -8.37 -11.54
CA TRP A 79 -8.43 -8.66 -10.16
C TRP A 79 -9.41 -7.61 -9.60
N ASP A 80 -9.47 -6.41 -10.20
CA ASP A 80 -10.42 -5.36 -9.84
C ASP A 80 -11.87 -5.86 -9.91
N VAL A 81 -12.20 -6.78 -10.80
CA VAL A 81 -13.57 -7.27 -10.99
C VAL A 81 -13.97 -8.29 -9.92
N ALA A 82 -13.05 -9.14 -9.47
CA ALA A 82 -13.34 -10.19 -8.48
C ALA A 82 -13.35 -9.65 -7.04
N GLU A 83 -12.46 -8.70 -6.73
CA GLU A 83 -12.35 -8.11 -5.39
C GLU A 83 -13.30 -6.91 -5.17
N ALA A 84 -13.72 -6.19 -6.22
CA ALA A 84 -14.67 -5.07 -6.12
C ALA A 84 -16.15 -5.49 -6.11
N VAL A 85 -16.45 -6.79 -5.96
CA VAL A 85 -17.81 -7.26 -5.68
C VAL A 85 -18.06 -7.11 -4.17
N PRO A 86 -18.92 -6.15 -3.76
CA PRO A 86 -19.23 -5.98 -2.34
C PRO A 86 -19.85 -7.27 -1.80
N ALA A 87 -19.52 -7.63 -0.56
CA ALA A 87 -20.31 -8.61 0.15
C ALA A 87 -21.74 -8.05 0.28
N GLY A 88 -22.71 -8.67 -0.39
CA GLY A 88 -24.11 -8.34 -0.15
C GLY A 88 -24.43 -8.43 1.35
N PRO A 89 -25.34 -7.60 1.88
CA PRO A 89 -25.71 -7.67 3.28
C PRO A 89 -26.18 -9.10 3.60
N ALA A 90 -25.45 -9.79 4.48
CA ALA A 90 -25.87 -11.07 5.01
C ALA A 90 -27.13 -10.85 5.85
N GLY A 91 -28.32 -10.99 5.25
CA GLY A 91 -29.58 -11.06 5.98
C GLY A 91 -30.79 -10.30 5.44
N THR A 92 -30.67 -9.46 4.39
CA THR A 92 -31.83 -8.79 3.81
C THR A 92 -32.03 -9.20 2.35
N ALA A 93 -32.97 -10.11 2.13
CA ALA A 93 -33.41 -10.58 0.82
C ALA A 93 -34.22 -9.52 0.03
N ASP A 94 -33.99 -8.24 0.28
CA ASP A 94 -34.68 -7.15 -0.41
C ASP A 94 -33.73 -6.44 -1.39
N PRO A 95 -33.75 -6.80 -2.68
CA PRO A 95 -32.98 -6.13 -3.72
C PRO A 95 -33.36 -4.67 -3.93
N ALA A 96 -34.49 -4.18 -3.39
CA ALA A 96 -34.87 -2.77 -3.44
C ALA A 96 -34.13 -1.91 -2.40
N ALA A 97 -33.74 -2.47 -1.25
CA ALA A 97 -32.91 -1.77 -0.26
C ALA A 97 -31.45 -1.58 -0.74
N ILE A 98 -31.00 -2.41 -1.69
CA ILE A 98 -29.70 -2.31 -2.38
C ILE A 98 -29.64 -1.06 -3.29
N ALA A 99 -30.79 -0.46 -3.62
CA ALA A 99 -30.91 0.70 -4.51
C ALA A 99 -30.79 2.07 -3.82
N THR A 100 -30.54 2.12 -2.50
CA THR A 100 -30.08 3.38 -1.87
C THR A 100 -28.60 3.58 -2.23
N LEU A 101 -28.39 4.58 -3.09
CA LEU A 101 -27.25 4.78 -3.97
C LEU A 101 -25.88 4.79 -3.26
N PRO A 102 -24.82 4.21 -3.87
CA PRO A 102 -23.45 4.45 -3.44
C PRO A 102 -23.08 5.92 -3.69
N SER A 103 -22.31 6.51 -2.77
CA SER A 103 -21.73 7.83 -2.97
C SER A 103 -20.74 7.78 -4.13
N ALA A 104 -20.71 8.90 -4.81
CA ALA A 104 -19.98 9.33 -5.98
C ALA A 104 -18.42 9.16 -5.94
N THR A 105 -17.87 8.34 -5.05
CA THR A 105 -16.46 7.92 -5.03
C THR A 105 -16.28 6.42 -5.37
N GLY A 106 -17.38 5.74 -5.72
CA GLY A 106 -17.40 4.28 -5.82
C GLY A 106 -17.62 3.57 -4.47
N VAL A 107 -17.56 4.33 -3.36
CA VAL A 107 -17.73 3.84 -1.98
C VAL A 107 -19.14 4.10 -1.53
N ARG A 108 -19.75 3.10 -0.88
CA ARG A 108 -20.93 3.34 -0.06
C ARG A 108 -20.53 4.38 1.00
N ALA A 109 -21.15 5.55 0.96
CA ALA A 109 -20.96 6.62 1.94
C ALA A 109 -21.46 6.12 3.30
N VAL A 110 -20.62 5.39 4.05
CA VAL A 110 -20.98 4.85 5.36
C VAL A 110 -20.14 5.52 6.44
N PRO A 111 -20.72 5.84 7.60
CA PRO A 111 -19.95 6.25 8.75
C PRO A 111 -18.87 5.23 9.09
N VAL A 112 -17.72 5.72 9.54
CA VAL A 112 -16.61 4.88 9.99
C VAL A 112 -16.23 5.27 11.40
N CYS A 113 -15.95 4.26 12.22
CA CYS A 113 -15.43 4.45 13.56
C CYS A 113 -13.93 4.16 13.57
N GLY A 114 -13.13 5.10 14.05
CA GLY A 114 -11.73 4.86 14.38
C GLY A 114 -11.57 4.60 15.87
N ALA A 115 -10.68 3.69 16.24
CA ALA A 115 -10.38 3.32 17.61
C ALA A 115 -8.87 3.34 17.88
N VAL A 116 -8.45 3.92 18.99
CA VAL A 116 -7.05 3.97 19.42
C VAL A 116 -6.98 3.61 20.90
N ARG A 117 -6.13 2.64 21.25
CA ARG A 117 -5.88 2.30 22.65
C ARG A 117 -4.56 2.90 23.13
N ALA A 118 -4.65 3.76 24.15
CA ALA A 118 -3.49 4.34 24.80
C ALA A 118 -2.84 3.36 25.78
N ALA A 119 -1.56 3.60 26.11
CA ALA A 119 -0.82 2.83 27.10
C ALA A 119 -1.43 2.89 28.52
N SER A 120 -2.23 3.92 28.80
CA SER A 120 -3.01 4.05 30.04
C SER A 120 -4.15 3.03 30.18
N GLY A 121 -4.40 2.21 29.15
CA GLY A 121 -5.49 1.23 29.13
C GLY A 121 -6.81 1.80 28.61
N ALA A 122 -6.90 3.12 28.37
CA ALA A 122 -8.07 3.76 27.78
C ALA A 122 -8.10 3.62 26.25
N THR A 123 -9.27 3.25 25.72
CA THR A 123 -9.60 3.23 24.29
C THR A 123 -10.43 4.45 23.94
N TYR A 124 -10.01 5.16 22.90
CA TYR A 124 -10.65 6.36 22.38
C TYR A 124 -11.28 6.05 21.04
N PHE A 125 -12.53 6.47 20.86
CA PHE A 125 -13.30 6.28 19.64
C PHE A 125 -13.65 7.62 19.02
N ALA A 126 -13.70 7.63 17.70
CA ALA A 126 -14.20 8.75 16.92
C ALA A 126 -15.00 8.22 15.73
N ILE A 127 -16.22 8.71 15.56
CA ILE A 127 -17.07 8.33 14.44
C ILE A 127 -17.20 9.52 13.51
N VAL A 128 -16.84 9.29 12.26
CA VAL A 128 -17.00 10.25 11.17
C VAL A 128 -18.16 9.84 10.29
N ASP A 129 -18.93 10.82 9.82
CA ASP A 129 -19.98 10.61 8.84
C ASP A 129 -19.39 10.28 7.45
N PRO A 130 -20.22 10.03 6.44
CA PRO A 130 -19.71 9.70 5.12
C PRO A 130 -18.89 10.81 4.43
N LEU A 131 -19.00 12.05 4.90
CA LEU A 131 -18.24 13.19 4.40
C LEU A 131 -16.91 13.38 5.16
N GLY A 132 -16.60 12.50 6.12
CA GLY A 132 -15.42 12.61 6.98
C GLY A 132 -15.56 13.63 8.11
N THR A 133 -16.77 14.14 8.36
CA THR A 133 -17.08 15.07 9.45
C THR A 133 -17.22 14.31 10.75
N LEU A 134 -16.54 14.76 11.81
CA LEU A 134 -16.62 14.13 13.12
C LEU A 134 -18.02 14.33 13.73
N LYS A 135 -18.71 13.24 14.08
CA LYS A 135 -20.06 13.28 14.69
C LYS A 135 -20.07 12.93 16.16
N ALA A 136 -19.25 11.98 16.57
CA ALA A 136 -19.22 11.50 17.94
C ALA A 136 -17.82 11.07 18.37
N THR A 137 -17.56 11.19 19.66
CA THR A 137 -16.38 10.62 20.32
C THR A 137 -16.80 9.94 21.62
N CYS A 138 -16.12 8.88 21.99
CA CYS A 138 -16.32 8.24 23.29
C CYS A 138 -15.02 7.63 23.82
N LYS A 139 -15.00 7.32 25.11
CA LYS A 139 -13.84 6.81 25.82
C LYS A 139 -14.23 5.59 26.66
N TRP A 140 -13.51 4.50 26.47
CA TRP A 140 -13.66 3.26 27.22
C TRP A 140 -12.40 3.02 28.04
N VAL A 141 -12.54 2.85 29.36
CA VAL A 141 -11.41 2.61 30.27
C VAL A 141 -11.49 1.19 30.81
N ASP A 142 -10.34 0.55 31.04
CA ASP A 142 -10.28 -0.73 31.75
C ASP A 142 -10.94 -0.61 33.13
N CYS A 143 -12.02 -1.35 33.33
CA CYS A 143 -12.74 -1.41 34.60
C CYS A 143 -12.41 -2.72 35.34
N ALA A 144 -12.35 -2.67 36.67
CA ALA A 144 -12.18 -3.86 37.49
C ALA A 144 -13.51 -4.65 37.56
N VAL A 145 -13.83 -5.39 36.50
CA VAL A 145 -15.12 -6.09 36.32
C VAL A 145 -15.43 -7.11 37.44
N ALA A 146 -14.42 -7.51 38.23
CA ALA A 146 -14.60 -8.35 39.41
C ALA A 146 -15.31 -7.63 40.58
N THR A 147 -15.35 -6.29 40.56
CA THR A 147 -16.06 -5.46 41.55
C THR A 147 -17.42 -5.04 40.99
N GLU A 148 -18.43 -4.90 41.84
CA GLU A 148 -19.76 -4.44 41.39
C GLU A 148 -19.70 -3.05 40.77
N GLU A 149 -18.96 -2.12 41.38
CA GLU A 149 -18.74 -0.77 40.84
C GLU A 149 -18.05 -0.79 39.48
N GLY A 150 -17.01 -1.61 39.32
CA GLY A 150 -16.30 -1.77 38.06
C GLY A 150 -17.16 -2.43 36.98
N ALA A 151 -18.01 -3.40 37.34
CA ALA A 151 -18.97 -4.00 36.43
C ALA A 151 -20.05 -3.01 35.99
N ALA A 152 -20.57 -2.17 36.90
CA ALA A 152 -21.52 -1.12 36.59
C ALA A 152 -20.89 -0.04 35.68
N ALA A 153 -19.66 0.38 35.95
CA ALA A 153 -18.92 1.32 35.12
C ALA A 153 -18.64 0.76 33.71
N ALA A 154 -18.28 -0.52 33.60
CA ALA A 154 -18.09 -1.19 32.31
C ALA A 154 -19.39 -1.20 31.50
N ARG A 155 -20.53 -1.57 32.12
CA ARG A 155 -21.84 -1.55 31.47
C ARG A 155 -22.23 -0.16 30.98
N LYS A 156 -21.99 0.88 31.79
CA LYS A 156 -22.27 2.26 31.40
C LYS A 156 -21.47 2.68 30.15
N GLN A 157 -20.18 2.35 30.09
CA GLN A 157 -19.33 2.66 28.93
C GLN A 157 -19.76 1.88 27.69
N GLU A 158 -20.14 0.61 27.85
CA GLU A 158 -20.71 -0.20 26.77
C GLU A 158 -22.02 0.41 26.25
N GLU A 159 -22.91 0.88 27.12
CA GLU A 159 -24.18 1.51 26.76
C GLU A 159 -23.99 2.88 26.08
N GLU A 160 -23.00 3.66 26.50
CA GLU A 160 -22.59 4.89 25.83
C GLU A 160 -22.14 4.62 24.39
N LEU A 161 -21.24 3.64 24.18
CA LEU A 161 -20.83 3.23 22.84
C LEU A 161 -22.00 2.66 22.04
N MET A 162 -22.88 1.88 22.67
CA MET A 162 -24.06 1.29 22.04
C MET A 162 -25.02 2.35 21.52
N THR A 163 -25.24 3.41 22.30
CA THR A 163 -26.06 4.57 21.93
C THR A 163 -25.52 5.26 20.69
N VAL A 164 -24.21 5.49 20.65
CA VAL A 164 -23.55 6.11 19.50
C VAL A 164 -23.61 5.20 18.26
N LEU A 165 -23.37 3.90 18.41
CA LEU A 165 -23.46 2.93 17.32
C LEU A 165 -24.88 2.76 16.79
N ARG A 166 -25.90 2.86 17.64
CA ARG A 166 -27.31 2.86 17.22
C ARG A 166 -27.66 4.09 16.39
N ALA A 167 -27.13 5.26 16.76
CA ALA A 167 -27.42 6.50 16.06
C ALA A 167 -26.70 6.63 14.70
N LEU A 168 -25.48 6.08 14.58
CA LEU A 168 -24.62 6.31 13.42
C LEU A 168 -24.34 5.05 12.59
N THR A 169 -24.52 3.84 13.15
CA THR A 169 -24.37 2.54 12.47
C THR A 169 -23.18 2.45 11.49
N PRO A 170 -21.93 2.58 11.98
CA PRO A 170 -20.78 2.56 11.10
C PRO A 170 -20.59 1.18 10.45
N ALA A 171 -20.07 1.15 9.22
CA ALA A 171 -19.79 -0.12 8.52
C ALA A 171 -18.59 -0.87 9.13
N VAL A 172 -17.63 -0.14 9.68
CA VAL A 172 -16.36 -0.67 10.16
C VAL A 172 -15.84 0.13 11.35
N ILE A 173 -15.19 -0.60 12.27
CA ILE A 173 -14.36 -0.06 13.34
C ILE A 173 -12.89 -0.36 13.01
N SER A 174 -12.13 0.68 12.70
CA SER A 174 -10.70 0.61 12.40
C SER A 174 -9.86 0.86 13.65
N VAL A 175 -9.13 -0.16 14.10
CA VAL A 175 -8.27 -0.12 15.28
C VAL A 175 -6.84 0.24 14.87
N ALA A 176 -6.36 1.39 15.35
CA ALA A 176 -4.99 1.83 15.12
C ALA A 176 -3.99 0.93 15.85
N VAL A 177 -2.99 0.42 15.12
CA VAL A 177 -1.93 -0.40 15.70
C VAL A 177 -0.82 0.51 16.23
N THR A 178 -1.05 1.18 17.35
CA THR A 178 -0.04 2.06 17.99
C THR A 178 0.86 1.34 18.99
N GLY A 179 0.68 0.03 19.17
CA GLY A 179 1.44 -0.80 20.11
C GLY A 179 0.68 -2.07 20.50
N LYS A 180 1.23 -2.85 21.43
CA LYS A 180 0.67 -4.15 21.87
C LYS A 180 -0.77 -4.06 22.41
N HIS A 181 -1.17 -2.93 22.97
CA HIS A 181 -2.52 -2.75 23.48
C HIS A 181 -3.61 -2.79 22.39
N ALA A 182 -3.25 -2.58 21.11
CA ALA A 182 -4.19 -2.67 20.00
C ALA A 182 -4.80 -4.07 19.86
N THR A 183 -4.07 -5.14 20.23
CA THR A 183 -4.58 -6.52 20.13
C THR A 183 -5.69 -6.81 21.13
N ARG A 184 -5.52 -6.29 22.35
CA ARG A 184 -6.53 -6.34 23.40
C ARG A 184 -7.76 -5.53 23.01
N CYS A 185 -7.56 -4.31 22.51
CA CYS A 185 -8.64 -3.47 21.97
C CYS A 185 -9.48 -4.21 20.92
N HIS A 186 -8.79 -4.82 19.94
CA HIS A 186 -9.45 -5.56 18.85
C HIS A 186 -10.27 -6.73 19.37
N SER A 187 -9.72 -7.50 20.33
CA SER A 187 -10.40 -8.65 20.93
C SER A 187 -11.60 -8.23 21.80
N ASP A 188 -11.44 -7.18 22.61
CA ASP A 188 -12.52 -6.61 23.44
C ASP A 188 -13.69 -6.12 22.55
N LEU A 189 -13.38 -5.41 21.46
CA LEU A 189 -14.38 -4.94 20.50
C LEU A 189 -15.08 -6.08 19.78
N ARG A 190 -14.35 -7.09 19.30
CA ARG A 190 -14.98 -8.26 18.64
C ARG A 190 -15.91 -9.02 19.57
N ARG A 191 -15.57 -9.10 20.86
CA ARG A 191 -16.43 -9.68 21.88
C ARG A 191 -17.69 -8.83 22.07
N PHE A 192 -17.52 -7.52 22.32
CA PHE A 192 -18.64 -6.58 22.50
C PHE A 192 -19.59 -6.58 21.30
N LEU A 193 -19.08 -6.53 20.07
CA LEU A 193 -19.91 -6.55 18.87
C LEU A 193 -20.70 -7.86 18.73
N ARG A 194 -20.09 -9.00 19.07
CA ARG A 194 -20.72 -10.32 18.96
C ARG A 194 -21.79 -10.53 20.04
N GLU A 195 -21.51 -10.12 21.27
CA GLU A 195 -22.33 -10.42 22.45
C GLU A 195 -23.42 -9.37 22.70
N ARG A 196 -23.22 -8.13 22.26
CA ARG A 196 -24.15 -7.00 22.51
C ARG A 196 -24.71 -6.41 21.23
N VAL A 197 -23.86 -5.90 20.35
CA VAL A 197 -24.30 -5.14 19.16
C VAL A 197 -25.11 -5.99 18.19
N ARG A 198 -24.61 -7.17 17.82
CA ARG A 198 -25.29 -8.04 16.85
C ARG A 198 -26.65 -8.53 17.34
N PRO A 199 -26.81 -9.02 18.60
CA PRO A 199 -28.12 -9.37 19.14
C PRO A 199 -29.08 -8.18 19.26
N GLU A 200 -28.60 -6.99 19.63
CA GLU A 200 -29.46 -5.85 19.98
C GLU A 200 -29.84 -4.98 18.76
N LEU A 201 -28.93 -4.81 17.80
CA LEU A 201 -29.16 -3.98 16.60
C LEU A 201 -29.37 -4.80 15.32
N GLY A 202 -29.08 -6.09 15.31
CA GLY A 202 -29.14 -6.91 14.09
C GLY A 202 -28.12 -6.54 13.02
N VAL A 203 -27.11 -5.70 13.34
CA VAL A 203 -26.06 -5.28 12.41
C VAL A 203 -24.75 -6.01 12.68
N ASP A 204 -23.99 -6.27 11.63
CA ASP A 204 -22.67 -6.88 11.69
C ASP A 204 -21.59 -5.87 11.26
N ILE A 205 -20.93 -5.27 12.24
CA ILE A 205 -19.90 -4.24 12.05
C ILE A 205 -18.53 -4.93 11.99
N ALA A 206 -17.75 -4.66 10.94
CA ALA A 206 -16.40 -5.23 10.81
C ALA A 206 -15.41 -4.56 11.78
N VAL A 207 -14.42 -5.30 12.30
CA VAL A 207 -13.31 -4.75 13.09
C VAL A 207 -11.99 -5.08 12.42
N VAL A 208 -11.28 -4.06 11.98
CA VAL A 208 -10.04 -4.20 11.20
C VAL A 208 -8.88 -3.48 11.87
N TYR A 209 -7.67 -3.97 11.66
CA TYR A 209 -6.47 -3.24 12.06
C TYR A 209 -6.10 -2.21 10.99
N HIS A 210 -5.65 -1.04 11.44
CA HIS A 210 -5.23 0.07 10.60
C HIS A 210 -3.80 0.49 10.94
N ALA A 211 -2.99 0.70 9.91
CA ALA A 211 -1.63 1.23 10.08
C ALA A 211 -1.70 2.67 10.62
N PRO A 212 -1.02 3.01 11.73
CA PRO A 212 -1.19 4.30 12.37
C PRO A 212 -0.50 5.46 11.61
N THR A 213 0.40 5.18 10.66
CA THR A 213 1.37 6.13 10.11
C THR A 213 0.78 7.44 9.61
N VAL A 214 -0.22 7.38 8.71
CA VAL A 214 -0.87 8.57 8.17
C VAL A 214 -1.68 9.29 9.24
N ALA A 215 -2.42 8.52 10.05
CA ALA A 215 -3.32 9.08 11.05
C ALA A 215 -2.58 9.76 12.22
N THR A 216 -1.45 9.22 12.66
CA THR A 216 -0.64 9.83 13.72
C THR A 216 0.07 11.09 13.24
N THR A 217 0.58 11.09 12.01
CA THR A 217 1.15 12.31 11.40
C THR A 217 0.06 13.37 11.20
N ALA A 218 -1.12 12.99 10.70
CA ALA A 218 -2.25 13.91 10.52
C ALA A 218 -2.74 14.50 11.84
N ALA A 219 -2.91 13.68 12.88
CA ALA A 219 -3.42 14.12 14.18
C ALA A 219 -2.52 15.14 14.92
N ARG A 220 -1.24 15.21 14.53
CA ARG A 220 -0.24 16.16 15.02
C ARG A 220 -0.11 17.42 14.17
N SER A 221 -0.71 17.44 12.98
CA SER A 221 -0.71 18.61 12.11
C SER A 221 -1.45 19.79 12.75
N ALA A 222 -1.06 21.00 12.37
CA ALA A 222 -1.76 22.21 12.80
C ALA A 222 -3.20 22.23 12.27
N GLY A 223 -3.43 21.67 11.08
CA GLY A 223 -4.75 21.54 10.46
C GLY A 223 -5.70 20.67 11.30
N ALA A 224 -5.24 19.51 11.78
CA ALA A 224 -6.07 18.65 12.63
C ALA A 224 -6.38 19.30 13.99
N ALA A 225 -5.45 20.06 14.56
CA ALA A 225 -5.69 20.80 15.80
C ALA A 225 -6.73 21.92 15.60
N ALA A 226 -6.73 22.59 14.45
CA ALA A 226 -7.71 23.62 14.11
C ALA A 226 -9.11 23.05 13.81
N LEU A 227 -9.17 21.89 13.13
CA LEU A 227 -10.44 21.23 12.78
C LEU A 227 -11.13 20.56 13.98
N MET A 228 -10.37 20.18 15.00
CA MET A 228 -10.86 19.46 16.18
C MET A 228 -10.37 20.12 17.47
N PRO A 229 -10.77 21.37 17.74
CA PRO A 229 -10.33 22.10 18.93
C PRO A 229 -10.86 21.40 20.19
N GLY A 230 -10.05 21.36 21.24
CA GLY A 230 -10.42 20.77 22.53
C GLY A 230 -10.32 19.24 22.61
N LEU A 231 -10.15 18.52 21.50
CA LEU A 231 -9.87 17.08 21.55
C LEU A 231 -8.42 16.82 21.97
N ASN A 232 -8.19 15.71 22.68
CA ASN A 232 -6.83 15.24 22.96
C ASN A 232 -6.20 14.55 21.73
N GLU A 233 -4.89 14.26 21.77
CA GLU A 233 -4.19 13.61 20.65
C GLU A 233 -4.81 12.26 20.28
N HIS A 234 -5.23 11.44 21.24
CA HIS A 234 -5.79 10.11 20.96
C HIS A 234 -7.14 10.17 20.23
N HIS A 235 -8.03 11.09 20.59
CA HIS A 235 -9.28 11.32 19.85
C HIS A 235 -9.00 11.83 18.43
N ARG A 236 -7.99 12.70 18.25
CA ARG A 236 -7.58 13.14 16.91
C ARG A 236 -7.02 11.98 16.09
N ILE A 237 -6.17 11.12 16.66
CA ILE A 237 -5.68 9.92 15.98
C ILE A 237 -6.85 9.03 15.59
N ALA A 238 -7.81 8.79 16.48
CA ALA A 238 -8.99 7.98 16.18
C ALA A 238 -9.80 8.58 15.00
N ALA A 239 -10.03 9.90 14.99
CA ALA A 239 -10.73 10.57 13.90
C ALA A 239 -9.96 10.48 12.58
N CYS A 240 -8.63 10.67 12.62
CA CYS A 240 -7.77 10.54 11.44
C CYS A 240 -7.72 9.10 10.93
N VAL A 241 -7.74 8.07 11.79
CA VAL A 241 -7.85 6.66 11.38
C VAL A 241 -9.16 6.41 10.65
N ALA A 242 -10.26 6.96 11.17
CA ALA A 242 -11.56 6.83 10.55
C ALA A 242 -11.58 7.47 9.15
N ARG A 243 -11.03 8.69 9.01
CA ARG A 243 -10.86 9.38 7.72
C ARG A 243 -9.93 8.64 6.76
N SER A 244 -8.79 8.14 7.22
CA SER A 244 -7.88 7.31 6.42
C SER A 244 -8.52 6.01 5.95
N THR A 245 -9.44 5.45 6.73
CA THR A 245 -10.21 4.26 6.31
C THR A 245 -11.24 4.60 5.24
N GLN A 246 -11.91 5.75 5.36
CA GLN A 246 -12.93 6.21 4.42
C GLN A 246 -12.36 6.70 3.09
N SER A 247 -11.24 7.41 3.12
CA SER A 247 -10.59 7.94 1.93
C SER A 247 -9.09 8.10 2.21
N PRO A 248 -8.28 7.04 1.97
CA PRO A 248 -6.84 7.09 2.23
C PRO A 248 -6.16 8.23 1.48
N LEU A 249 -6.50 8.44 0.20
CA LEU A 249 -5.92 9.48 -0.65
C LEU A 249 -6.26 10.89 -0.13
N ALA A 250 -7.51 11.16 0.27
CA ALA A 250 -7.88 12.45 0.83
C ALA A 250 -7.24 12.69 2.21
N ALA A 251 -7.10 11.65 3.04
CA ALA A 251 -6.41 11.75 4.32
C ALA A 251 -4.91 12.05 4.15
N LEU A 252 -4.26 11.48 3.13
CA LEU A 252 -2.89 11.82 2.75
C LEU A 252 -2.77 13.27 2.26
N ALA A 253 -3.72 13.72 1.43
CA ALA A 253 -3.73 15.05 0.85
C ALA A 253 -3.76 16.17 1.91
N GLN A 254 -4.40 15.94 3.06
CA GLN A 254 -4.40 16.85 4.21
C GLN A 254 -3.00 17.12 4.78
N LEU A 255 -2.04 16.21 4.58
CA LEU A 255 -0.66 16.36 5.07
C LEU A 255 0.17 17.38 4.28
N PHE A 256 -0.32 17.83 3.13
CA PHE A 256 0.37 18.77 2.25
C PHE A 256 -0.05 20.23 2.49
N GLY A 257 -0.53 20.52 3.69
CA GLY A 257 -0.87 21.86 4.13
C GLY A 257 0.35 22.77 4.35
N PRO A 258 0.12 23.98 4.89
CA PRO A 258 1.18 24.96 5.16
C PRO A 258 2.30 24.44 6.09
N ASP A 259 1.98 23.52 6.99
CA ASP A 259 2.92 22.88 7.92
C ASP A 259 3.79 21.79 7.26
N ARG A 260 3.41 21.35 6.06
CA ARG A 260 4.09 20.31 5.28
C ARG A 260 4.28 19.02 6.06
N ALA A 261 3.26 18.62 6.83
CA ALA A 261 3.28 17.42 7.69
C ALA A 261 3.64 16.13 6.92
N ALA A 262 3.46 16.08 5.59
CA ALA A 262 3.84 14.94 4.76
C ALA A 262 5.33 14.57 4.91
N LYS A 263 6.21 15.55 5.17
CA LYS A 263 7.65 15.30 5.41
C LYS A 263 7.91 14.51 6.69
N ASP A 264 6.92 14.40 7.57
CA ASP A 264 7.02 13.71 8.85
C ASP A 264 6.44 12.29 8.80
N LEU A 265 6.06 11.81 7.62
CA LEU A 265 5.67 10.42 7.41
C LEU A 265 6.87 9.48 7.65
N PRO A 266 6.69 8.37 8.40
CA PRO A 266 7.73 7.38 8.66
C PRO A 266 7.90 6.42 7.48
N ILE A 267 8.03 6.95 6.26
CA ILE A 267 8.19 6.18 5.02
C ILE A 267 9.60 6.32 4.41
N GLY A 268 10.56 6.83 5.19
CA GLY A 268 11.92 7.13 4.75
C GLY A 268 12.30 8.61 4.85
N CYS A 269 11.42 9.46 5.37
CA CYS A 269 11.64 10.91 5.44
C CYS A 269 12.67 11.33 6.51
N ASP A 270 12.95 10.51 7.52
CA ASP A 270 13.80 10.88 8.68
C ASP A 270 15.22 11.31 8.28
N ARG A 271 15.81 10.67 7.27
CA ARG A 271 17.14 11.05 6.75
C ARG A 271 17.14 12.47 6.17
N TYR A 272 16.04 12.90 5.56
CA TYR A 272 15.93 14.23 4.97
C TYR A 272 15.63 15.31 5.99
N ARG A 273 14.96 14.96 7.09
CA ARG A 273 14.83 15.85 8.27
C ARG A 273 16.23 16.16 8.83
N ALA A 274 17.10 15.17 8.91
CA ALA A 274 18.47 15.33 9.41
C ALA A 274 19.44 15.97 8.39
N ALA A 275 19.24 15.76 7.08
CA ALA A 275 20.15 16.25 6.03
C ALA A 275 19.96 17.73 5.64
N GLY A 276 19.04 18.45 6.28
CA GLY A 276 18.82 19.88 6.11
C GLY A 276 17.69 20.27 5.14
N GLN A 277 17.34 21.56 5.16
CA GLN A 277 16.13 22.10 4.52
C GLN A 277 16.05 21.89 3.00
N HIS A 278 17.18 21.98 2.29
CA HIS A 278 17.19 21.85 0.83
C HIS A 278 16.79 20.44 0.37
N CYS A 279 17.31 19.41 1.03
CA CYS A 279 17.01 18.03 0.68
C CYS A 279 15.55 17.68 1.02
N ALA A 280 15.04 18.18 2.16
CA ALA A 280 13.63 18.06 2.54
C ALA A 280 12.69 18.74 1.53
N ALA A 281 13.04 19.93 1.04
CA ALA A 281 12.26 20.63 0.02
C ALA A 281 12.22 19.86 -1.31
N ARG A 282 13.34 19.24 -1.71
CA ARG A 282 13.38 18.39 -2.92
C ARG A 282 12.50 17.16 -2.77
N LEU A 283 12.60 16.43 -1.65
CA LEU A 283 11.72 15.29 -1.38
C LEU A 283 10.25 15.70 -1.43
N TYR A 284 9.89 16.80 -0.76
CA TYR A 284 8.51 17.29 -0.71
C TYR A 284 7.94 17.56 -2.11
N ARG A 285 8.72 18.15 -3.03
CA ARG A 285 8.30 18.35 -4.42
C ARG A 285 8.03 17.04 -5.16
N TRP A 286 8.87 16.03 -4.95
CA TRP A 286 8.64 14.70 -5.54
C TRP A 286 7.40 14.01 -4.94
N MET A 287 7.12 14.24 -3.66
CA MET A 287 5.88 13.77 -3.02
C MET A 287 4.65 14.48 -3.58
N GLU A 288 4.72 15.80 -3.82
CA GLU A 288 3.65 16.57 -4.47
C GLU A 288 3.38 16.04 -5.89
N TRP A 289 4.43 15.74 -6.65
CA TRP A 289 4.31 15.15 -7.98
C TRP A 289 3.58 13.80 -7.94
N GLU A 290 3.99 12.90 -7.04
CA GLU A 290 3.36 11.60 -6.87
C GLU A 290 1.88 11.71 -6.48
N MET A 291 1.55 12.58 -5.53
CA MET A 291 0.15 12.88 -5.18
C MET A 291 -0.63 13.36 -6.40
N SER A 292 -0.05 14.23 -7.22
CA SER A 292 -0.72 14.75 -8.42
C SER A 292 -1.01 13.67 -9.46
N LEU A 293 -0.09 12.72 -9.64
CA LEU A 293 -0.32 11.56 -10.51
C LEU A 293 -1.49 10.71 -10.01
N TRP A 294 -1.50 10.34 -8.72
CA TRP A 294 -2.54 9.48 -8.16
C TRP A 294 -3.92 10.13 -8.09
N VAL A 295 -3.98 11.41 -7.72
CA VAL A 295 -5.24 12.18 -7.69
C VAL A 295 -5.80 12.34 -9.10
N SER A 296 -4.97 12.69 -10.08
CA SER A 296 -5.42 12.86 -11.46
C SER A 296 -5.87 11.53 -12.09
N ALA A 297 -5.16 10.43 -11.79
CA ALA A 297 -5.47 9.09 -12.28
C ALA A 297 -6.72 8.48 -11.62
N SER A 298 -7.00 8.83 -10.37
CA SER A 298 -8.23 8.38 -9.67
C SER A 298 -9.43 9.24 -10.07
N GLY A 299 -9.20 10.53 -10.28
CA GLY A 299 -10.23 11.55 -10.41
C GLY A 299 -10.78 11.98 -9.06
N VAL A 300 -11.34 13.18 -9.02
CA VAL A 300 -11.95 13.78 -7.83
C VAL A 300 -13.41 14.07 -8.15
N ASP A 301 -14.32 13.50 -7.36
CA ASP A 301 -15.70 13.97 -7.36
C ASP A 301 -15.76 15.36 -6.73
N VAL A 302 -16.12 16.35 -7.56
CA VAL A 302 -16.16 17.75 -7.15
C VAL A 302 -17.20 17.97 -6.06
N ASN A 303 -18.37 17.35 -6.18
CA ASN A 303 -19.47 17.56 -5.24
C ASN A 303 -19.16 16.94 -3.87
N ALA A 304 -18.58 15.73 -3.85
CA ALA A 304 -18.09 15.14 -2.60
C ALA A 304 -16.96 15.98 -2.00
N ALA A 305 -15.97 16.42 -2.80
CA ALA A 305 -14.86 17.21 -2.29
C ALA A 305 -15.34 18.50 -1.62
N LEU A 306 -16.26 19.24 -2.26
CA LEU A 306 -16.86 20.47 -1.70
C LEU A 306 -17.66 20.23 -0.42
N SER A 307 -18.19 19.02 -0.23
CA SER A 307 -18.92 18.63 0.97
C SER A 307 -18.00 18.24 2.14
N THR A 308 -16.70 18.03 1.89
CA THR A 308 -15.72 17.69 2.92
C THR A 308 -15.09 18.93 3.56
N HIS A 309 -14.48 18.75 4.73
CA HIS A 309 -13.67 19.80 5.34
C HIS A 309 -12.34 19.98 4.59
N GLY A 310 -12.13 21.16 4.02
CA GLY A 310 -10.92 21.50 3.27
C GLY A 310 -10.90 20.89 1.86
N PRO A 311 -11.88 21.21 0.99
CA PRO A 311 -11.95 20.72 -0.39
C PRO A 311 -10.65 20.95 -1.18
N GLU A 312 -9.94 22.04 -0.88
CA GLU A 312 -8.69 22.41 -1.52
C GLU A 312 -7.57 21.38 -1.31
N HIS A 313 -7.62 20.57 -0.25
CA HIS A 313 -6.56 19.63 0.08
C HIS A 313 -6.37 18.57 -1.00
N THR A 314 -7.46 18.05 -1.57
CA THR A 314 -7.40 17.09 -2.67
C THR A 314 -7.32 17.81 -4.02
N LEU A 315 -8.09 18.90 -4.19
CA LEU A 315 -8.13 19.64 -5.46
C LEU A 315 -6.77 20.23 -5.87
N GLN A 316 -5.89 20.58 -4.92
CA GLN A 316 -4.56 21.11 -5.25
C GLN A 316 -3.69 20.14 -6.08
N PHE A 317 -4.01 18.86 -6.06
CA PHE A 317 -3.27 17.82 -6.78
C PHE A 317 -3.85 17.49 -8.16
N VAL A 318 -5.00 18.04 -8.51
CA VAL A 318 -5.55 17.94 -9.86
C VAL A 318 -4.62 18.70 -10.82
N ALA A 319 -4.28 18.05 -11.94
CA ALA A 319 -3.36 18.58 -12.94
C ALA A 319 -3.74 20.03 -13.35
N GLY A 320 -2.85 20.99 -13.06
CA GLY A 320 -3.02 22.40 -13.42
C GLY A 320 -3.55 23.34 -12.33
N LEU A 321 -4.13 22.84 -11.23
CA LEU A 321 -4.69 23.70 -10.17
C LEU A 321 -3.61 24.18 -9.19
N GLY A 322 -2.92 23.26 -8.51
CA GLY A 322 -2.07 23.64 -7.38
C GLY A 322 -2.84 24.31 -6.22
N PRO A 323 -2.17 24.69 -5.13
CA PRO A 323 -2.87 25.11 -3.89
C PRO A 323 -3.67 26.41 -4.04
N ARG A 324 -3.17 27.38 -4.82
CA ARG A 324 -3.83 28.68 -5.01
C ARG A 324 -5.12 28.54 -5.82
N ARG A 325 -5.06 27.91 -7.00
CA ARG A 325 -6.23 27.79 -7.87
C ARG A 325 -7.24 26.79 -7.32
N ALA A 326 -6.80 25.76 -6.60
CA ALA A 326 -7.71 24.87 -5.89
C ALA A 326 -8.59 25.61 -4.86
N ARG A 327 -8.00 26.53 -4.08
CA ARG A 327 -8.78 27.38 -3.16
C ARG A 327 -9.72 28.34 -3.88
N GLN A 328 -9.25 28.98 -4.96
CA GLN A 328 -10.07 29.88 -5.77
C GLN A 328 -11.26 29.13 -6.38
N LEU A 329 -11.02 27.97 -7.00
CA LEU A 329 -12.05 27.13 -7.59
C LEU A 329 -13.05 26.63 -6.54
N ALA A 330 -12.57 26.11 -5.41
CA ALA A 330 -13.45 25.65 -4.34
C ALA A 330 -14.30 26.78 -3.75
N GLY A 331 -13.69 27.96 -3.54
CA GLY A 331 -14.38 29.16 -3.07
C GLY A 331 -15.44 29.64 -4.07
N GLU A 332 -15.12 29.62 -5.36
CA GLU A 332 -16.06 30.00 -6.42
C GLU A 332 -17.25 29.05 -6.47
N LEU A 333 -17.00 27.74 -6.57
CA LEU A 333 -18.05 26.72 -6.64
C LEU A 333 -18.98 26.77 -5.41
N THR A 334 -18.44 27.06 -4.24
CA THR A 334 -19.23 27.25 -3.02
C THR A 334 -20.11 28.50 -3.10
N ARG A 335 -19.57 29.60 -3.65
CA ARG A 335 -20.24 30.91 -3.73
C ARG A 335 -21.31 30.97 -4.81
N THR A 336 -21.05 30.45 -6.01
CA THR A 336 -21.95 30.60 -7.17
C THR A 336 -22.91 29.44 -7.34
N HIS A 337 -22.51 28.23 -6.95
CA HIS A 337 -23.30 27.00 -7.15
C HIS A 337 -23.74 26.36 -5.83
N GLY A 338 -23.61 27.06 -4.69
CA GLY A 338 -23.98 26.53 -3.38
C GLY A 338 -23.22 25.25 -3.00
N GLY A 339 -22.04 25.04 -3.58
CA GLY A 339 -21.23 23.84 -3.38
C GLY A 339 -21.67 22.62 -4.18
N ARG A 340 -22.54 22.77 -5.20
CA ARG A 340 -23.05 21.67 -6.02
C ARG A 340 -23.08 22.01 -7.50
N ILE A 341 -22.38 21.24 -8.31
CA ILE A 341 -22.34 21.40 -9.76
C ILE A 341 -23.10 20.26 -10.46
N GLY A 342 -23.91 20.61 -11.47
CA GLY A 342 -24.82 19.67 -12.13
C GLY A 342 -24.22 18.96 -13.34
N SER A 343 -23.24 19.58 -14.00
CA SER A 343 -22.58 19.02 -15.19
C SER A 343 -21.11 19.45 -15.30
N ARG A 344 -20.33 18.70 -16.07
CA ARG A 344 -18.94 19.10 -16.38
C ARG A 344 -18.88 20.34 -17.26
N ALA A 345 -19.92 20.61 -18.05
CA ALA A 345 -20.05 21.83 -18.85
C ALA A 345 -20.18 23.09 -17.98
N GLU A 346 -21.01 23.04 -16.93
CA GLU A 346 -21.07 24.11 -15.91
C GLU A 346 -19.70 24.30 -15.24
N LEU A 347 -19.05 23.19 -14.86
CA LEU A 347 -17.74 23.23 -14.22
C LEU A 347 -16.68 23.88 -15.11
N ARG A 348 -16.73 23.62 -16.42
CA ARG A 348 -15.86 24.26 -17.39
C ARG A 348 -16.02 25.79 -17.39
N GLN A 349 -17.25 26.29 -17.35
CA GLN A 349 -17.52 27.73 -17.32
C GLN A 349 -16.93 28.38 -16.06
N VAL A 350 -17.05 27.71 -14.90
CA VAL A 350 -16.44 28.18 -13.65
C VAL A 350 -14.92 28.17 -13.73
N CYS A 351 -14.33 27.08 -14.25
CA CYS A 351 -12.88 26.99 -14.46
C CYS A 351 -12.38 28.12 -15.37
N ASP A 352 -13.03 28.34 -16.51
CA ASP A 352 -12.63 29.38 -17.47
C ASP A 352 -12.73 30.78 -16.86
N ALA A 353 -13.74 31.04 -16.02
CA ALA A 353 -13.89 32.30 -15.30
C ALA A 353 -12.79 32.51 -14.24
N VAL A 354 -12.55 31.51 -13.38
CA VAL A 354 -11.63 31.60 -12.24
C VAL A 354 -10.16 31.56 -12.65
N LEU A 355 -9.85 30.86 -13.75
CA LEU A 355 -8.48 30.60 -14.19
C LEU A 355 -8.00 31.58 -15.27
N SER A 356 -8.84 32.55 -15.64
CA SER A 356 -8.62 33.55 -16.71
C SER A 356 -7.41 34.47 -16.48
N ASP A 357 -6.99 34.66 -15.23
CA ASP A 357 -5.99 35.68 -14.83
C ASP A 357 -4.57 35.49 -15.42
N ASP A 358 -4.19 34.29 -15.88
CA ASP A 358 -2.77 33.96 -16.18
C ASP A 358 -2.45 33.72 -17.68
N GLY A 359 -3.35 34.01 -18.62
CA GLY A 359 -3.13 33.76 -20.06
C GLY A 359 -2.99 32.27 -20.46
N HIS A 360 -3.09 31.36 -19.49
CA HIS A 360 -3.00 29.90 -19.65
C HIS A 360 -4.31 29.19 -19.28
N ALA A 361 -5.41 29.93 -19.10
CA ALA A 361 -6.69 29.43 -18.61
C ALA A 361 -7.16 28.18 -19.37
N GLU A 362 -7.18 28.26 -20.70
CA GLU A 362 -7.58 27.15 -21.57
C GLU A 362 -6.74 25.88 -21.35
N VAL A 363 -5.42 26.03 -21.21
CA VAL A 363 -4.50 24.90 -20.97
C VAL A 363 -4.76 24.27 -19.61
N VAL A 364 -5.02 25.10 -18.59
CA VAL A 364 -5.29 24.64 -17.24
C VAL A 364 -6.63 23.92 -17.17
N THR A 365 -7.68 24.52 -17.73
CA THR A 365 -9.01 23.89 -17.83
C THR A 365 -8.91 22.55 -18.56
N ARG A 366 -8.23 22.51 -19.71
CA ARG A 366 -8.04 21.27 -20.49
C ARG A 366 -7.32 20.19 -19.69
N ASN A 367 -6.36 20.56 -18.85
CA ASN A 367 -5.60 19.61 -18.04
C ASN A 367 -6.39 19.12 -16.81
N CYS A 368 -7.13 20.00 -16.12
CA CYS A 368 -7.78 19.65 -14.86
C CYS A 368 -9.12 18.95 -15.06
N LEU A 369 -9.90 19.36 -16.07
CA LEU A 369 -11.30 18.99 -16.23
C LEU A 369 -11.55 17.48 -16.37
N PRO A 370 -10.71 16.69 -17.07
CA PRO A 370 -10.91 15.24 -17.14
C PRO A 370 -10.79 14.54 -15.78
N SER A 371 -9.97 15.06 -14.88
CA SER A 371 -9.80 14.53 -13.53
C SER A 371 -10.85 15.04 -12.54
N LEU A 372 -11.73 15.97 -12.95
CA LEU A 372 -12.84 16.45 -12.14
C LEU A 372 -14.13 15.73 -12.58
N ARG A 373 -14.58 14.79 -11.77
CA ARG A 373 -15.80 14.03 -12.00
C ARG A 373 -16.99 14.84 -11.46
N VAL A 374 -18.06 14.90 -12.24
CA VAL A 374 -19.34 15.46 -11.80
C VAL A 374 -20.35 14.34 -11.86
N LEU A 375 -20.86 13.96 -10.68
CA LEU A 375 -21.71 12.80 -10.54
C LEU A 375 -23.16 13.23 -10.36
N PRO A 376 -24.11 12.46 -10.95
CA PRO A 376 -25.52 12.81 -10.87
C PRO A 376 -25.91 13.00 -9.40
N LEU A 377 -26.43 14.19 -9.09
CA LEU A 377 -26.99 14.48 -7.76
C LEU A 377 -28.20 13.53 -7.55
N ASP A 378 -28.50 13.20 -6.28
CA ASP A 378 -29.59 12.29 -5.86
C ASP A 378 -31.02 12.71 -6.30
N SER A 379 -31.14 13.67 -7.22
CA SER A 379 -32.41 14.07 -7.82
C SER A 379 -32.91 13.00 -8.79
N PRO A 380 -34.17 12.52 -8.65
CA PRO A 380 -34.77 11.57 -9.59
C PRO A 380 -34.93 12.14 -11.01
N THR A 381 -34.78 13.45 -11.17
CA THR A 381 -34.70 14.11 -12.47
C THR A 381 -33.22 14.41 -12.77
N PRO A 382 -32.59 13.74 -13.76
CA PRO A 382 -31.28 14.17 -14.22
C PRO A 382 -31.39 15.64 -14.66
N SER A 383 -30.42 16.47 -14.28
CA SER A 383 -30.27 17.79 -14.87
C SER A 383 -30.32 17.63 -16.40
N GLU A 384 -31.11 18.44 -17.10
CA GLU A 384 -31.18 18.43 -18.58
C GLU A 384 -29.79 18.60 -19.23
N HIS A 385 -28.79 19.04 -18.47
CA HIS A 385 -27.43 19.29 -18.91
C HIS A 385 -26.39 18.28 -18.40
N ALA A 386 -26.78 17.29 -17.60
CA ALA A 386 -25.85 16.27 -17.11
C ALA A 386 -25.52 15.25 -18.21
N HIS A 387 -24.23 15.14 -18.56
CA HIS A 387 -23.80 14.14 -19.54
C HIS A 387 -23.40 12.84 -18.83
N PRO A 388 -23.76 11.64 -19.31
CA PRO A 388 -23.44 10.37 -18.65
C PRO A 388 -21.92 10.14 -18.48
N LEU A 389 -21.10 10.74 -19.35
CA LEU A 389 -19.64 10.63 -19.27
C LEU A 389 -19.00 11.63 -18.27
N ASP A 390 -19.77 12.53 -17.65
CA ASP A 390 -19.27 13.50 -16.66
C ASP A 390 -18.71 12.83 -15.40
N GLY A 391 -19.15 11.60 -15.13
CA GLY A 391 -18.63 10.76 -14.05
C GLY A 391 -17.32 10.04 -14.36
N THR A 392 -16.83 10.08 -15.60
CA THR A 392 -15.66 9.32 -16.07
C THR A 392 -14.43 10.19 -16.24
N LEU A 393 -13.24 9.60 -16.42
CA LEU A 393 -12.03 10.37 -16.77
C LEU A 393 -11.93 10.74 -18.26
N ILE A 394 -12.98 10.49 -19.05
CA ILE A 394 -12.99 10.79 -20.48
C ILE A 394 -13.08 12.31 -20.66
N PRO A 395 -12.14 12.93 -21.41
CA PRO A 395 -12.22 14.36 -21.73
C PRO A 395 -13.49 14.71 -22.50
N MET A 396 -14.04 15.91 -22.27
CA MET A 396 -15.26 16.36 -22.93
C MET A 396 -15.12 16.40 -24.46
N GLU A 397 -13.91 16.69 -24.93
CA GLU A 397 -13.56 16.74 -26.35
C GLU A 397 -13.74 15.39 -27.06
N TRP A 398 -13.84 14.30 -26.29
CA TRP A 398 -13.98 12.94 -26.82
C TRP A 398 -15.38 12.36 -26.66
N TYR A 399 -16.34 13.14 -26.14
CA TYR A 399 -17.70 12.65 -25.93
C TYR A 399 -18.36 12.24 -27.25
N ASP A 400 -18.22 13.06 -28.30
CA ASP A 400 -18.75 12.75 -29.63
C ASP A 400 -18.09 11.51 -30.23
N ALA A 401 -16.76 11.38 -30.09
CA ALA A 401 -16.01 10.23 -30.57
C ALA A 401 -16.45 8.92 -29.87
N VAL A 402 -16.69 8.98 -28.54
CA VAL A 402 -17.23 7.85 -27.78
C VAL A 402 -18.66 7.54 -28.21
N GLY A 403 -19.48 8.55 -28.48
CA GLY A 403 -20.84 8.36 -29.01
C GLY A 403 -20.82 7.68 -30.38
N VAL A 404 -19.99 8.13 -31.31
CA VAL A 404 -19.80 7.46 -32.61
C VAL A 404 -19.31 6.02 -32.41
N TRP A 405 -18.34 5.80 -31.54
CA TRP A 405 -17.79 4.48 -31.24
C TRP A 405 -18.87 3.50 -30.71
N LEU A 406 -19.70 3.93 -29.77
CA LEU A 406 -20.81 3.13 -29.24
C LEU A 406 -21.89 2.88 -30.31
N ALA A 407 -22.12 3.83 -31.22
CA ALA A 407 -23.03 3.69 -32.36
C ALA A 407 -22.49 2.74 -33.45
N SER A 408 -21.17 2.57 -33.54
CA SER A 408 -20.53 1.67 -34.51
C SER A 408 -20.45 0.22 -34.00
N GLY A 409 -20.31 0.01 -32.69
CA GLY A 409 -20.21 -1.32 -32.07
C GLY A 409 -21.55 -2.06 -31.89
N HIS A 410 -22.65 -1.33 -31.91
CA HIS A 410 -24.01 -1.87 -31.90
C HIS A 410 -24.80 -1.14 -32.98
N HIS A 411 -25.58 -1.83 -33.82
CA HIS A 411 -26.47 -1.22 -34.82
C HIS A 411 -27.62 -0.41 -34.15
N VAL A 412 -27.28 0.62 -33.38
CA VAL A 412 -28.18 1.44 -32.57
C VAL A 412 -28.38 2.76 -33.31
N PRO A 413 -29.62 3.10 -33.69
CA PRO A 413 -29.94 4.39 -34.28
C PRO A 413 -29.46 5.53 -33.37
N LYS A 414 -28.82 6.57 -33.95
CA LYS A 414 -28.29 7.73 -33.21
C LYS A 414 -29.26 8.35 -32.19
N ALA A 415 -30.56 8.26 -32.44
CA ALA A 415 -31.61 8.77 -31.54
C ALA A 415 -31.75 8.01 -30.20
N LEU A 416 -31.31 6.75 -30.14
CA LEU A 416 -31.40 5.90 -28.94
C LEU A 416 -30.10 5.86 -28.14
N LEU A 417 -29.02 6.46 -28.66
CA LEU A 417 -27.72 6.49 -28.01
C LEU A 417 -27.75 7.11 -26.61
N PRO A 418 -28.41 8.27 -26.38
CA PRO A 418 -28.52 8.84 -25.06
C PRO A 418 -29.21 7.89 -24.09
N VAL A 419 -30.22 7.12 -24.54
CA VAL A 419 -30.96 6.17 -23.69
C VAL A 419 -30.13 4.92 -23.40
N VAL A 420 -29.40 4.37 -24.37
CA VAL A 420 -28.56 3.18 -24.18
C VAL A 420 -27.31 3.50 -23.34
N VAL A 421 -26.70 4.66 -23.55
CA VAL A 421 -25.57 5.14 -22.74
C VAL A 421 -26.05 5.52 -21.35
N LEU A 422 -27.19 6.19 -21.21
CA LEU A 422 -27.76 6.48 -19.90
C LEU A 422 -28.18 5.19 -19.19
N ASP A 423 -28.77 4.19 -19.84
CA ASP A 423 -29.12 2.90 -19.21
C ASP A 423 -27.87 2.07 -18.85
N ALA A 424 -26.84 2.05 -19.72
CA ALA A 424 -25.57 1.38 -19.46
C ALA A 424 -24.69 2.08 -18.41
N VAL A 425 -24.80 3.41 -18.26
CA VAL A 425 -23.99 4.18 -17.29
C VAL A 425 -24.73 4.43 -15.98
N THR A 426 -26.06 4.57 -16.00
CA THR A 426 -26.88 4.81 -14.80
C THR A 426 -27.49 3.54 -14.19
N ARG A 427 -27.64 2.44 -14.94
CA ARG A 427 -28.26 1.19 -14.45
C ARG A 427 -27.37 -0.05 -14.47
N THR A 428 -26.05 0.05 -14.65
CA THR A 428 -25.10 -1.08 -14.56
C THR A 428 -24.83 -1.59 -13.13
N ARG A 429 -25.88 -1.69 -12.32
CA ARG A 429 -26.01 -2.72 -11.28
C ARG A 429 -27.17 -3.68 -11.54
N LEU A 430 -28.00 -3.44 -12.55
CA LEU A 430 -29.01 -4.39 -13.01
C LEU A 430 -28.43 -5.21 -14.16
N ASP A 431 -27.93 -6.40 -13.78
CA ASP A 431 -27.74 -7.57 -14.62
C ASP A 431 -27.27 -7.28 -16.06
N ALA A 432 -26.00 -7.57 -16.36
CA ALA A 432 -25.54 -7.72 -17.76
C ALA A 432 -26.51 -8.60 -18.59
N ARG A 433 -27.22 -9.54 -17.93
CA ARG A 433 -28.32 -10.34 -18.49
C ARG A 433 -29.50 -9.52 -19.02
N ARG A 434 -29.89 -8.41 -18.39
CA ARG A 434 -31.00 -7.55 -18.85
C ARG A 434 -30.57 -6.60 -19.96
N LEU A 435 -29.35 -6.07 -19.93
CA LEU A 435 -28.80 -5.28 -21.04
C LEU A 435 -28.66 -6.15 -22.29
N ILE A 436 -28.14 -7.37 -22.14
CA ILE A 436 -28.09 -8.38 -23.21
C ILE A 436 -29.52 -8.75 -23.66
N ALA A 437 -30.46 -9.01 -22.74
CA ALA A 437 -31.83 -9.33 -23.12
C ALA A 437 -32.56 -8.16 -23.80
N HIS A 438 -32.27 -6.90 -23.43
CA HIS A 438 -32.88 -5.72 -24.04
C HIS A 438 -32.26 -5.39 -25.39
N ALA A 439 -30.95 -5.52 -25.53
CA ALA A 439 -30.25 -5.42 -26.81
C ALA A 439 -30.68 -6.54 -27.76
N SER A 440 -30.81 -7.77 -27.27
CA SER A 440 -31.32 -8.93 -28.04
C SER A 440 -32.79 -8.78 -28.40
N ARG A 441 -33.65 -8.23 -27.52
CA ARG A 441 -35.07 -7.93 -27.84
C ARG A 441 -35.21 -6.79 -28.84
N ALA A 442 -34.41 -5.74 -28.73
CA ALA A 442 -34.37 -4.65 -29.71
C ALA A 442 -33.85 -5.14 -31.07
N ALA A 443 -32.83 -6.00 -31.08
CA ALA A 443 -32.31 -6.63 -32.30
C ALA A 443 -33.29 -7.65 -32.91
N ALA A 444 -34.06 -8.39 -32.10
CA ALA A 444 -35.11 -9.31 -32.57
C ALA A 444 -36.32 -8.56 -33.14
N ALA A 445 -36.70 -7.43 -32.53
CA ALA A 445 -37.77 -6.55 -33.01
C ALA A 445 -37.41 -5.89 -34.35
N LEU A 446 -36.14 -5.55 -34.58
CA LEU A 446 -35.65 -5.00 -35.85
C LEU A 446 -35.53 -6.05 -36.97
N ASN A 447 -35.41 -7.34 -36.62
CA ASN A 447 -35.21 -8.44 -37.58
C ASN A 447 -36.45 -9.33 -37.78
N GLY A 448 -37.60 -8.97 -37.21
CA GLY A 448 -38.89 -9.65 -37.45
C GLY A 448 -38.96 -11.11 -37.01
N ARG A 449 -38.14 -11.54 -36.03
CA ARG A 449 -38.16 -12.93 -35.51
C ARG A 449 -38.66 -12.98 -34.07
N SER A 450 -39.64 -13.85 -33.81
CA SER A 450 -40.21 -14.11 -32.49
C SER A 450 -39.17 -14.68 -31.53
N ALA A 451 -39.15 -14.16 -30.31
CA ALA A 451 -38.17 -14.51 -29.28
C ALA A 451 -38.71 -15.63 -28.36
N ASP A 452 -38.50 -16.88 -28.75
CA ASP A 452 -38.56 -18.02 -27.84
C ASP A 452 -37.13 -18.45 -27.49
N PHE A 453 -36.62 -17.98 -26.35
CA PHE A 453 -35.37 -18.47 -25.77
C PHE A 453 -35.59 -18.73 -24.28
N ASP A 454 -35.47 -20.00 -23.90
CA ASP A 454 -35.73 -20.52 -22.56
C ASP A 454 -34.78 -19.91 -21.52
N ALA A 455 -35.36 -19.36 -20.46
CA ALA A 455 -34.67 -18.63 -19.39
C ALA A 455 -34.13 -19.57 -18.30
N SER A 456 -33.26 -20.52 -18.66
CA SER A 456 -32.57 -21.37 -17.67
C SER A 456 -31.26 -20.73 -17.17
N PRO A 457 -30.96 -20.76 -15.85
CA PRO A 457 -29.88 -19.98 -15.24
C PRO A 457 -28.55 -20.74 -15.29
N HIS A 458 -27.64 -20.36 -16.21
CA HIS A 458 -26.22 -20.67 -16.07
C HIS A 458 -25.46 -19.47 -15.44
N PRO A 459 -24.54 -19.69 -14.46
CA PRO A 459 -23.94 -18.61 -13.66
C PRO A 459 -22.64 -18.01 -14.22
N GLU A 460 -22.19 -18.36 -15.42
CA GLU A 460 -20.83 -18.02 -15.88
C GLU A 460 -20.77 -17.27 -17.23
N VAL A 461 -21.62 -16.25 -17.44
CA VAL A 461 -21.34 -15.28 -18.52
C VAL A 461 -20.41 -14.22 -17.94
N GLY A 462 -19.12 -14.55 -17.88
CA GLY A 462 -18.08 -13.66 -17.38
C GLY A 462 -17.93 -12.42 -18.25
N THR A 463 -17.41 -11.35 -17.66
CA THR A 463 -16.94 -10.12 -18.32
C THR A 463 -16.10 -10.39 -19.58
N ALA A 464 -15.42 -11.54 -19.62
CA ALA A 464 -14.70 -12.07 -20.78
C ALA A 464 -15.56 -12.20 -22.06
N THR A 465 -16.85 -12.54 -21.95
CA THR A 465 -17.75 -12.75 -23.10
C THR A 465 -18.19 -11.43 -23.75
N VAL A 466 -18.25 -10.33 -22.98
CA VAL A 466 -18.52 -8.96 -23.48
C VAL A 466 -17.23 -8.30 -23.98
N LEU A 467 -16.10 -8.55 -23.30
CA LEU A 467 -14.80 -8.02 -23.67
C LEU A 467 -14.23 -8.68 -24.92
N ALA A 468 -14.52 -9.94 -25.19
CA ALA A 468 -14.00 -10.65 -26.36
C ALA A 468 -14.37 -10.00 -27.71
N PRO A 469 -15.64 -9.63 -27.99
CA PRO A 469 -15.98 -8.92 -29.23
C PRO A 469 -15.45 -7.49 -29.30
N VAL A 470 -15.41 -6.75 -28.17
CA VAL A 470 -14.80 -5.41 -28.13
C VAL A 470 -13.29 -5.49 -28.39
N ARG A 471 -12.61 -6.46 -27.78
CA ARG A 471 -11.18 -6.72 -27.93
C ARG A 471 -10.85 -7.30 -29.31
N SER A 472 -11.70 -8.14 -29.90
CA SER A 472 -11.51 -8.66 -31.25
C SER A 472 -11.71 -7.57 -32.29
N PHE A 473 -12.70 -6.68 -32.12
CA PHE A 473 -12.91 -5.52 -32.99
C PHE A 473 -11.70 -4.58 -33.02
N PHE A 474 -11.09 -4.29 -31.86
CA PHE A 474 -9.86 -3.48 -31.79
C PHE A 474 -8.59 -4.19 -32.29
N MET A 475 -8.57 -5.52 -32.29
CA MET A 475 -7.41 -6.29 -32.76
C MET A 475 -7.54 -6.75 -34.21
N SER A 476 -8.74 -6.70 -34.80
CA SER A 476 -9.00 -7.11 -36.19
C SER A 476 -8.75 -5.99 -37.22
N GLU A 477 -8.71 -4.72 -36.83
CA GLU A 477 -8.23 -3.66 -37.73
C GLU A 477 -6.70 -3.56 -37.63
N HIS A 478 -6.04 -4.35 -38.48
CA HIS A 478 -4.61 -4.25 -38.74
C HIS A 478 -4.25 -2.83 -39.20
N HIS A 479 -3.48 -2.11 -38.35
CA HIS A 479 -2.82 -0.80 -38.55
C HIS A 479 -3.19 0.34 -37.58
N ILE A 480 -3.67 0.01 -36.38
CA ILE A 480 -3.83 0.99 -35.29
C ILE A 480 -2.48 1.15 -34.54
N PRO A 481 -1.81 2.32 -34.56
CA PRO A 481 -0.57 2.56 -33.81
C PRO A 481 -0.76 2.31 -32.30
N GLY A 482 0.28 1.88 -31.58
CA GLY A 482 0.18 1.44 -30.17
C GLY A 482 -0.45 2.43 -29.18
N ALA A 483 -0.48 3.73 -29.50
CA ALA A 483 -1.14 4.77 -28.70
C ALA A 483 -2.68 4.65 -28.72
N GLU A 484 -3.26 4.28 -29.86
CA GLU A 484 -4.71 4.15 -30.03
C GLU A 484 -5.26 2.90 -29.34
N VAL A 485 -4.46 1.83 -29.23
CA VAL A 485 -4.82 0.63 -28.44
C VAL A 485 -4.86 0.94 -26.94
N ALA A 486 -3.89 1.70 -26.43
CA ALA A 486 -3.90 2.14 -25.03
C ALA A 486 -5.11 3.04 -24.75
N LEU A 487 -5.47 3.89 -25.70
CA LEU A 487 -6.62 4.77 -25.63
C LEU A 487 -7.95 4.00 -25.60
N ALA A 488 -8.12 3.07 -26.54
CA ALA A 488 -9.27 2.19 -26.60
C ALA A 488 -9.48 1.42 -25.27
N ARG A 489 -8.40 0.89 -24.70
CA ARG A 489 -8.44 0.21 -23.39
C ARG A 489 -8.84 1.16 -22.26
N PHE A 490 -8.30 2.38 -22.26
CA PHE A 490 -8.68 3.39 -21.28
C PHE A 490 -10.17 3.74 -21.38
N LEU A 491 -10.67 4.03 -22.59
CA LEU A 491 -12.08 4.35 -22.84
C LEU A 491 -13.00 3.21 -22.43
N ALA A 492 -12.70 1.98 -22.84
CA ALA A 492 -13.47 0.80 -22.45
C ALA A 492 -13.46 0.59 -20.93
N GLY A 493 -12.30 0.75 -20.28
CA GLY A 493 -12.19 0.67 -18.82
C GLY A 493 -13.01 1.71 -18.09
N GLN A 494 -13.02 2.97 -18.56
CA GLN A 494 -13.83 4.04 -17.98
C GLN A 494 -15.33 3.82 -18.16
N LEU A 495 -15.75 3.29 -19.32
CA LEU A 495 -17.16 3.01 -19.57
C LEU A 495 -17.67 1.81 -18.76
N LEU A 496 -16.84 0.79 -18.55
CA LEU A 496 -17.17 -0.37 -17.72
C LEU A 496 -17.19 -0.05 -16.22
N ALA A 497 -16.24 0.76 -15.75
CA ALA A 497 -16.16 1.12 -14.34
C ALA A 497 -17.07 2.29 -13.95
N GLY A 498 -17.49 3.09 -14.94
CA GLY A 498 -18.29 4.30 -14.76
C GLY A 498 -17.61 5.27 -13.79
N PRO A 499 -18.27 5.65 -12.68
CA PRO A 499 -17.75 6.63 -11.75
C PRO A 499 -16.66 6.09 -10.81
N ARG A 500 -16.40 4.77 -10.81
CA ARG A 500 -15.42 4.19 -9.89
C ARG A 500 -13.99 4.52 -10.31
N PRO A 501 -13.10 4.84 -9.35
CA PRO A 501 -11.68 4.96 -9.63
C PRO A 501 -11.08 3.58 -9.88
N THR A 502 -10.76 3.26 -11.14
CA THR A 502 -10.15 1.97 -11.54
C THR A 502 -8.67 1.85 -11.19
N GLN A 503 -8.04 2.95 -10.78
CA GLN A 503 -6.61 2.97 -10.46
C GLN A 503 -6.34 2.68 -8.98
N LEU A 504 -7.37 2.78 -8.13
CA LEU A 504 -7.24 2.50 -6.71
C LEU A 504 -7.41 1.01 -6.45
N ARG A 505 -6.48 0.45 -5.69
CA ARG A 505 -6.53 -0.94 -5.22
C ARG A 505 -7.54 -1.05 -4.08
N PRO A 506 -8.07 -2.24 -3.77
CA PRO A 506 -8.86 -2.45 -2.56
C PRO A 506 -8.10 -2.03 -1.30
N PHE A 507 -8.86 -1.65 -0.26
CA PHE A 507 -8.29 -1.18 0.99
C PHE A 507 -7.33 -2.22 1.58
N ARG A 508 -6.09 -1.79 1.84
CA ARG A 508 -5.06 -2.67 2.40
C ARG A 508 -5.24 -2.82 3.91
N LEU A 509 -5.64 -4.02 4.33
CA LEU A 509 -5.45 -4.45 5.70
C LEU A 509 -3.94 -4.47 6.04
N ILE A 510 -3.61 -4.20 7.29
CA ILE A 510 -2.23 -4.25 7.77
C ILE A 510 -1.63 -5.64 7.47
N THR A 511 -0.43 -5.68 6.89
CA THR A 511 0.28 -6.96 6.72
C THR A 511 0.73 -7.48 8.07
N LYS A 512 1.02 -8.79 8.15
CA LYS A 512 1.53 -9.41 9.37
C LYS A 512 2.85 -8.76 9.82
N GLU A 513 3.71 -8.44 8.87
CA GLU A 513 4.99 -7.77 9.07
C GLU A 513 4.80 -6.35 9.59
N ALA A 514 3.94 -5.56 8.94
CA ALA A 514 3.65 -4.19 9.37
C ALA A 514 2.95 -4.16 10.74
N PHE A 515 2.11 -5.16 11.03
CA PHE A 515 1.50 -5.32 12.34
C PHE A 515 2.55 -5.56 13.42
N PHE A 516 3.49 -6.47 13.19
CA PHE A 516 4.60 -6.71 14.11
C PHE A 516 5.46 -5.45 14.30
N GLU A 517 5.82 -4.79 13.21
CA GLU A 517 6.63 -3.57 13.22
C GLU A 517 5.93 -2.45 14.01
N HIS A 518 4.66 -2.17 13.74
CA HIS A 518 3.92 -1.13 14.47
C HIS A 518 3.63 -1.50 15.92
N THR A 519 3.54 -2.79 16.23
CA THR A 519 3.28 -3.27 17.59
C THR A 519 4.54 -3.25 18.47
N THR A 520 5.70 -3.52 17.87
CA THR A 520 6.97 -3.74 18.60
C THR A 520 8.03 -2.69 18.33
N SER A 521 7.83 -1.83 17.32
CA SER A 521 8.83 -0.93 16.76
C SER A 521 10.06 -1.64 16.17
N LEU A 522 9.95 -2.94 15.86
CA LEU A 522 11.03 -3.75 15.31
C LEU A 522 10.63 -4.39 13.97
N GLY A 523 11.50 -4.29 12.98
CA GLY A 523 11.39 -5.07 11.75
C GLY A 523 11.88 -6.50 11.96
N TYR A 524 11.30 -7.46 11.25
CA TYR A 524 11.81 -8.83 11.19
C TYR A 524 12.35 -9.15 9.80
N SER A 525 13.52 -9.77 9.74
CA SER A 525 14.15 -10.26 8.51
C SER A 525 14.25 -11.78 8.55
N PRO A 526 13.66 -12.51 7.59
CA PRO A 526 13.76 -13.97 7.52
C PRO A 526 15.16 -14.47 7.10
N ARG A 527 16.06 -13.56 6.71
CA ARG A 527 17.46 -13.91 6.41
C ARG A 527 18.16 -14.41 7.66
N ASP A 528 18.70 -15.60 7.55
CA ASP A 528 19.52 -16.22 8.59
C ASP A 528 20.89 -15.53 8.66
N ILE A 529 21.27 -15.05 9.84
CA ILE A 529 22.57 -14.43 10.09
C ILE A 529 23.50 -15.27 10.96
N GLY A 530 23.12 -16.52 11.27
CA GLY A 530 24.00 -17.52 11.87
C GLY A 530 24.52 -17.18 13.28
N GLY A 531 23.62 -17.01 14.25
CA GLY A 531 23.97 -16.96 15.68
C GLY A 531 24.51 -15.64 16.20
N ARG A 532 24.62 -14.60 15.37
CA ARG A 532 25.16 -13.31 15.80
C ARG A 532 24.28 -12.66 16.89
N PRO A 533 24.87 -12.01 17.91
CA PRO A 533 24.10 -11.31 18.93
C PRO A 533 23.38 -10.09 18.36
N MET A 534 22.30 -9.68 19.02
CA MET A 534 21.58 -8.45 18.65
C MET A 534 22.40 -7.20 18.97
N PRO A 535 22.72 -6.33 17.98
CA PRO A 535 23.37 -5.07 18.26
C PRO A 535 22.49 -4.21 19.15
N THR A 536 23.09 -3.57 20.15
CA THR A 536 22.40 -2.63 21.04
C THR A 536 21.81 -1.48 20.20
N GLY A 537 20.48 -1.32 20.24
CA GLY A 537 19.78 -0.30 19.46
C GLY A 537 19.41 -0.70 18.02
N SER A 538 19.57 -1.97 17.63
CA SER A 538 19.04 -2.45 16.34
C SER A 538 17.51 -2.35 16.30
N THR A 539 16.98 -1.77 15.21
CA THR A 539 15.55 -1.74 14.92
C THR A 539 15.09 -2.95 14.08
N VAL A 540 16.00 -3.87 13.76
CA VAL A 540 15.72 -5.07 12.96
C VAL A 540 16.23 -6.31 13.67
N VAL A 541 15.36 -7.32 13.76
CA VAL A 541 15.67 -8.65 14.27
C VAL A 541 15.76 -9.62 13.08
N HIS A 542 16.79 -10.46 13.07
CA HIS A 542 17.04 -11.43 12.02
C HIS A 542 16.73 -12.86 12.49
N LYS A 543 16.34 -13.72 11.56
CA LYS A 543 16.39 -15.16 11.79
C LYS A 543 17.84 -15.59 12.11
N GLY A 544 18.00 -16.55 13.01
CA GLY A 544 19.30 -17.01 13.46
C GLY A 544 19.97 -16.09 14.48
N GLN A 545 19.41 -14.92 14.79
CA GLN A 545 20.02 -13.99 15.74
C GLN A 545 19.91 -14.51 17.17
N LEU A 546 20.99 -14.40 17.95
CA LEU A 546 21.00 -14.73 19.37
C LEU A 546 20.41 -13.56 20.17
N VAL A 547 19.43 -13.86 21.01
CA VAL A 547 18.78 -12.90 21.91
C VAL A 547 18.76 -13.43 23.34
N GLU A 548 18.92 -12.52 24.30
CA GLU A 548 18.79 -12.79 25.73
C GLU A 548 17.43 -12.29 26.22
N GLY A 549 16.79 -13.09 27.08
CA GLY A 549 15.51 -12.75 27.69
C GLY A 549 15.39 -13.24 29.12
N THR A 550 14.53 -12.58 29.88
CA THR A 550 14.18 -13.01 31.24
C THR A 550 12.87 -13.79 31.22
N VAL A 551 12.79 -14.88 31.96
CA VAL A 551 11.58 -15.70 32.06
C VAL A 551 10.48 -14.90 32.75
N SER A 552 9.40 -14.64 32.02
CA SER A 552 8.25 -13.89 32.52
C SER A 552 7.13 -14.81 33.02
N ALA A 553 6.88 -15.91 32.31
CA ALA A 553 5.85 -16.89 32.62
C ALA A 553 6.16 -18.26 32.01
N VAL A 554 5.64 -19.32 32.65
CA VAL A 554 5.63 -20.68 32.11
C VAL A 554 4.20 -21.20 32.19
N LYS A 555 3.66 -21.64 31.06
CA LYS A 555 2.26 -22.09 30.93
C LYS A 555 2.20 -23.38 30.12
N ALA A 556 1.37 -24.33 30.53
CA ALA A 556 1.08 -25.51 29.73
C ALA A 556 -0.35 -25.46 29.19
N ASN A 557 -0.53 -25.99 27.98
CA ASN A 557 -1.84 -26.12 27.38
C ASN A 557 -2.56 -27.33 28.01
N PRO A 558 -3.74 -27.16 28.65
CA PRO A 558 -4.44 -28.24 29.33
C PRO A 558 -4.97 -29.33 28.39
N ARG A 559 -5.05 -29.05 27.08
CA ARG A 559 -5.49 -30.04 26.07
C ARG A 559 -4.35 -30.85 25.48
N THR A 560 -3.20 -30.22 25.25
CA THR A 560 -2.08 -30.86 24.53
C THR A 560 -0.91 -31.23 25.44
N GLY A 561 -0.86 -30.72 26.67
CA GLY A 561 0.29 -30.83 27.56
C GLY A 561 1.52 -30.05 27.09
N GLU A 562 1.45 -29.35 25.96
CA GLU A 562 2.58 -28.59 25.45
C GLU A 562 2.85 -27.38 26.35
N ALA A 563 4.06 -27.33 26.91
CA ALA A 563 4.49 -26.23 27.75
C ALA A 563 5.14 -25.12 26.91
N THR A 564 4.88 -23.89 27.33
CA THR A 564 5.36 -22.67 26.69
C THR A 564 6.02 -21.80 27.74
N VAL A 565 7.26 -21.40 27.46
CA VAL A 565 8.02 -20.45 28.27
C VAL A 565 7.95 -19.10 27.55
N THR A 566 7.50 -18.07 28.26
CA THR A 566 7.43 -16.72 27.75
C THR A 566 8.60 -15.90 28.31
N LEU A 567 9.41 -15.34 27.42
CA LEU A 567 10.54 -14.50 27.74
C LEU A 567 10.22 -13.02 27.47
N THR A 568 10.72 -12.14 28.35
CA THR A 568 10.77 -10.70 28.10
C THR A 568 12.20 -10.33 27.71
N LEU A 569 12.36 -9.91 26.46
CA LEU A 569 13.65 -9.50 25.88
C LEU A 569 13.94 -8.03 26.21
N ALA A 570 15.19 -7.61 25.94
CA ALA A 570 15.56 -6.20 25.93
C ALA A 570 14.58 -5.39 25.04
N LEU A 571 14.26 -4.16 25.46
CA LEU A 571 13.24 -3.28 24.85
C LEU A 571 11.76 -3.70 25.07
N GLY A 572 11.47 -4.66 25.97
CA GLY A 572 10.10 -5.04 26.31
C GLY A 572 9.40 -5.89 25.23
N LEU A 573 10.18 -6.47 24.32
CA LEU A 573 9.70 -7.45 23.34
C LEU A 573 9.40 -8.77 24.04
N MET A 574 8.36 -9.46 23.57
CA MET A 574 7.98 -10.76 24.14
C MET A 574 8.41 -11.85 23.17
N ALA A 575 8.88 -12.95 23.72
CA ALA A 575 9.28 -14.11 22.95
C ALA A 575 8.77 -15.40 23.58
N THR A 576 8.58 -16.42 22.77
CA THR A 576 8.05 -17.72 23.20
C THR A 576 8.99 -18.84 22.80
N LEU A 577 9.21 -19.74 23.75
CA LEU A 577 9.84 -21.05 23.57
C LEU A 577 8.78 -22.11 23.83
N THR A 578 8.65 -23.09 22.93
CA THR A 578 7.84 -24.29 23.20
C THR A 578 8.74 -25.42 23.70
N THR A 579 8.16 -26.47 24.29
CA THR A 579 8.91 -27.68 24.69
C THR A 579 9.70 -28.29 23.52
N ARG A 580 9.26 -28.09 22.27
CA ARG A 580 9.93 -28.57 21.05
C ARG A 580 11.14 -27.73 20.66
N ASP A 581 11.18 -26.48 21.11
CA ASP A 581 12.23 -25.52 20.80
C ASP A 581 13.35 -25.55 21.87
N ILE A 582 13.29 -26.49 22.81
CA ILE A 582 14.26 -26.63 23.91
C ILE A 582 15.00 -27.95 23.74
N ASP A 583 16.28 -27.86 23.42
CA ASP A 583 17.15 -29.01 23.20
C ASP A 583 17.74 -29.57 24.51
N GLY A 584 17.70 -28.79 25.59
CA GLY A 584 18.26 -29.16 26.90
C GLY A 584 17.44 -30.25 27.58
N PRO A 585 18.00 -31.46 27.81
CA PRO A 585 17.21 -32.61 28.26
C PRO A 585 16.61 -32.41 29.66
N ALA A 586 17.30 -31.70 30.56
CA ALA A 586 16.80 -31.43 31.91
C ALA A 586 15.61 -30.44 31.92
N ILE A 587 15.73 -29.32 31.19
CA ILE A 587 14.67 -28.31 31.06
C ILE A 587 13.47 -28.91 30.35
N LYS A 588 13.71 -29.64 29.26
CA LYS A 588 12.67 -30.28 28.46
C LYS A 588 11.87 -31.28 29.28
N LYS A 589 12.54 -32.16 30.02
CA LYS A 589 11.88 -33.13 30.91
C LYS A 589 11.01 -32.44 31.97
N SER A 590 11.52 -31.40 32.62
CA SER A 590 10.75 -30.63 33.63
C SER A 590 9.49 -29.99 33.03
N LEU A 591 9.57 -29.49 31.78
CA LEU A 591 8.43 -28.94 31.06
C LEU A 591 7.41 -30.00 30.60
N GLU A 592 7.88 -31.17 30.16
CA GLU A 592 7.02 -32.31 29.79
C GLU A 592 6.26 -32.85 31.01
N GLU A 593 6.94 -33.00 32.15
CA GLU A 593 6.31 -33.40 33.41
C GLU A 593 5.28 -32.36 33.90
N TYR A 594 5.60 -31.07 33.80
CA TYR A 594 4.63 -30.02 34.09
C TYR A 594 3.42 -30.06 33.16
N GLY A 595 3.65 -30.28 31.86
CA GLY A 595 2.60 -30.49 30.86
C GLY A 595 1.67 -31.64 31.20
N ALA A 596 2.23 -32.80 31.56
CA ALA A 596 1.49 -33.98 31.97
C ALA A 596 0.64 -33.73 33.23
N ARG A 597 1.19 -33.01 34.23
CA ARG A 597 0.44 -32.64 35.44
C ARG A 597 -0.74 -31.73 35.13
N VAL A 598 -0.57 -30.74 34.24
CA VAL A 598 -1.66 -29.82 33.85
C VAL A 598 -2.74 -30.52 33.02
N VAL A 599 -2.39 -31.51 32.21
CA VAL A 599 -3.38 -32.35 31.49
C VAL A 599 -4.16 -33.23 32.48
N ALA A 600 -3.48 -33.83 33.46
CA ALA A 600 -4.12 -34.64 34.50
C ALA A 600 -5.00 -33.78 35.44
N ASN A 601 -4.57 -32.56 35.73
CA ASN A 601 -5.30 -31.60 36.55
C ASN A 601 -5.23 -30.20 35.93
N PRO A 602 -6.25 -29.75 35.19
CA PRO A 602 -6.28 -28.42 34.58
C PRO A 602 -6.22 -27.26 35.58
N SER A 603 -6.47 -27.52 36.87
CA SER A 603 -6.36 -26.52 37.95
C SER A 603 -4.95 -26.41 38.55
N GLU A 604 -3.99 -27.22 38.08
CA GLU A 604 -2.62 -27.25 38.55
C GLU A 604 -1.93 -25.88 38.37
N ARG A 605 -1.37 -25.35 39.47
CA ARG A 605 -0.63 -24.07 39.48
C ARG A 605 0.84 -24.22 39.82
N THR A 606 1.29 -25.42 40.18
CA THR A 606 2.66 -25.67 40.61
C THR A 606 3.58 -25.62 39.40
N LYS A 607 4.47 -24.63 39.39
CA LYS A 607 5.42 -24.39 38.29
C LYS A 607 6.44 -25.54 38.16
N PRO A 608 7.05 -25.72 36.99
CA PRO A 608 8.14 -26.67 36.83
C PRO A 608 9.30 -26.32 37.76
N ASP A 609 9.88 -27.36 38.37
CA ASP A 609 11.01 -27.25 39.29
C ASP A 609 12.30 -27.30 38.47
N HIS A 610 12.78 -26.12 38.05
CA HIS A 610 14.06 -25.96 37.36
C HIS A 610 14.53 -24.50 37.48
N PRO A 611 15.78 -24.22 37.89
CA PRO A 611 16.25 -22.86 38.14
C PRO A 611 16.19 -21.96 36.89
N ALA A 612 16.49 -22.52 35.71
CA ALA A 612 16.38 -21.79 34.44
C ALA A 612 14.94 -21.43 34.02
N LEU A 613 13.91 -21.99 34.66
CA LEU A 613 12.49 -21.73 34.38
C LEU A 613 11.84 -20.81 35.44
N GLU A 614 12.61 -20.38 36.44
CA GLU A 614 12.15 -19.45 37.45
C GLU A 614 11.88 -18.07 36.86
N ARG A 615 10.85 -17.39 37.37
CA ARG A 615 10.52 -16.05 36.91
C ARG A 615 11.70 -15.10 37.22
N GLY A 616 12.22 -14.44 36.20
CA GLY A 616 13.39 -13.57 36.29
C GLY A 616 14.71 -14.24 35.89
N ALA A 617 14.75 -15.56 35.73
CA ALA A 617 15.94 -16.26 35.22
C ALA A 617 16.27 -15.79 33.80
N SER A 618 17.56 -15.61 33.50
CA SER A 618 18.02 -15.29 32.14
C SER A 618 18.09 -16.56 31.29
N MET A 619 17.63 -16.47 30.06
CA MET A 619 17.69 -17.52 29.06
C MET A 619 18.14 -16.94 27.72
N PHE A 620 18.98 -17.70 27.02
CA PHE A 620 19.40 -17.38 25.66
C PHE A 620 18.60 -18.19 24.65
N GLY A 621 18.31 -17.57 23.51
CA GLY A 621 17.65 -18.25 22.41
C GLY A 621 17.99 -17.65 21.06
N VAL A 622 17.98 -18.50 20.04
CA VAL A 622 18.15 -18.11 18.64
C VAL A 622 16.79 -17.86 18.02
N VAL A 623 16.63 -16.71 17.35
CA VAL A 623 15.37 -16.34 16.69
C VAL A 623 15.10 -17.28 15.52
N VAL A 624 14.05 -18.10 15.61
CA VAL A 624 13.65 -19.00 14.52
C VAL A 624 12.54 -18.41 13.66
N GLY A 625 11.76 -17.47 14.20
CA GLY A 625 10.63 -16.87 13.49
C GLY A 625 9.86 -15.84 14.33
N VAL A 626 8.67 -15.47 13.85
CA VAL A 626 7.77 -14.51 14.49
C VAL A 626 6.36 -15.09 14.54
N SER A 627 5.70 -14.96 15.69
CA SER A 627 4.25 -15.12 15.82
C SER A 627 3.59 -13.76 15.60
N TYR A 628 3.19 -13.51 14.35
CA TYR A 628 2.59 -12.24 13.97
C TYR A 628 1.27 -11.93 14.69
N GLU A 629 0.47 -12.96 15.00
CA GLU A 629 -0.82 -12.77 15.70
C GLU A 629 -0.66 -12.21 17.11
N ARG A 630 0.44 -12.57 17.78
CA ARG A 630 0.75 -12.13 19.15
C ARG A 630 1.77 -10.99 19.19
N ALA A 631 2.38 -10.69 18.04
CA ALA A 631 3.55 -9.85 17.91
C ALA A 631 4.72 -10.29 18.83
N GLU A 632 5.02 -11.59 18.81
CA GLU A 632 6.04 -12.22 19.65
C GLU A 632 7.11 -12.90 18.79
N LEU A 633 8.36 -12.93 19.24
CA LEU A 633 9.40 -13.73 18.60
C LEU A 633 9.25 -15.21 18.97
N ARG A 634 9.54 -16.11 18.03
CA ARG A 634 9.72 -17.54 18.32
C ARG A 634 11.21 -17.80 18.42
N LEU A 635 11.63 -18.40 19.52
CA LEU A 635 13.02 -18.72 19.79
C LEU A 635 13.23 -20.22 19.78
N ARG A 636 14.47 -20.64 19.57
CA ARG A 636 15.00 -21.94 19.94
C ARG A 636 16.02 -21.71 21.05
N TRP A 637 15.87 -22.42 22.15
CA TRP A 637 16.76 -22.29 23.28
C TRP A 637 18.17 -22.76 22.93
N VAL A 638 19.16 -22.08 23.48
CA VAL A 638 20.57 -22.47 23.40
C VAL A 638 21.15 -22.35 24.80
N ASP A 639 22.01 -23.31 25.17
CA ASP A 639 22.81 -23.21 26.39
C ASP A 639 23.57 -21.87 26.42
N THR A 640 23.83 -21.35 27.62
CA THR A 640 24.59 -20.10 27.82
C THR A 640 25.85 -20.12 26.94
N PRO A 641 25.97 -19.22 25.95
CA PRO A 641 27.13 -19.19 25.08
C PRO A 641 28.37 -18.87 25.92
N ASP A 642 29.49 -19.54 25.60
CA ASP A 642 30.74 -19.34 26.31
C ASP A 642 31.14 -17.85 26.29
N PRO A 643 31.56 -17.24 27.41
CA PRO A 643 31.87 -15.82 27.47
C PRO A 643 33.03 -15.39 26.54
N LEU A 644 33.80 -16.35 26.01
CA LEU A 644 34.81 -16.13 24.96
C LEU A 644 34.17 -15.86 23.59
N ASP A 645 33.10 -16.56 23.22
CA ASP A 645 32.37 -16.35 21.96
C ASP A 645 31.65 -14.98 21.92
N LEU A 646 31.22 -14.50 23.08
CA LEU A 646 30.60 -13.17 23.23
C LEU A 646 31.62 -12.02 23.15
N ARG A 647 32.89 -12.26 23.55
CA ARG A 647 33.96 -11.25 23.52
C ARG A 647 34.49 -10.99 22.12
N ASP A 648 34.58 -12.01 21.27
CA ASP A 648 34.98 -11.83 19.86
C ASP A 648 33.90 -11.10 19.04
N ALA A 649 32.62 -11.32 19.38
CA ALA A 649 31.51 -10.55 18.81
C ALA A 649 31.47 -9.09 19.30
N ALA A 650 31.79 -8.83 20.58
CA ALA A 650 31.80 -7.49 21.16
C ALA A 650 33.06 -6.66 20.82
N SER A 651 34.23 -7.29 20.67
CA SER A 651 35.49 -6.60 20.34
C SER A 651 35.47 -5.97 18.95
N THR A 652 34.70 -6.57 18.03
CA THR A 652 34.47 -6.04 16.68
C THR A 652 33.69 -4.70 16.69
N TYR A 653 32.95 -4.38 17.76
CA TYR A 653 32.11 -3.18 17.86
C TYR A 653 32.59 -2.14 18.90
N ALA A 654 33.43 -2.51 19.86
CA ALA A 654 33.96 -1.57 20.87
C ALA A 654 34.84 -0.45 20.28
N GLY A 655 35.36 -0.61 19.06
CA GLY A 655 36.12 0.42 18.34
C GLY A 655 35.33 1.65 17.90
N ALA A 656 33.99 1.66 18.01
CA ALA A 656 33.15 2.75 17.52
C ALA A 656 32.71 3.77 18.58
N SER A 657 33.16 3.65 19.84
CA SER A 657 32.74 4.57 20.91
C SER A 657 33.89 5.06 21.81
N SER A 658 34.95 5.64 21.22
CA SER A 658 35.92 6.41 22.01
C SER A 658 36.74 7.39 21.14
N ARG A 659 36.54 8.70 21.42
CA ARG A 659 37.38 9.90 21.23
C ARG A 659 38.23 10.08 19.95
N GLY A 660 38.11 11.28 19.39
CA GLY A 660 38.89 11.75 18.25
C GLY A 660 40.38 11.93 18.53
N SER A 661 41.17 11.68 17.49
CA SER A 661 42.36 12.44 17.09
C SER A 661 42.80 11.90 15.73
N VAL A 662 43.23 12.80 14.86
CA VAL A 662 43.77 12.55 13.52
C VAL A 662 45.04 11.68 13.61
N THR A 663 45.14 10.62 12.80
CA THR A 663 46.25 10.38 11.84
C THR A 663 46.00 9.12 11.00
N HIS A 664 46.37 9.21 9.73
CA HIS A 664 46.28 8.18 8.69
C HIS A 664 47.04 6.88 9.03
N SER A 665 46.41 5.72 8.80
CA SER A 665 46.74 4.79 7.70
C SER A 665 46.28 3.34 7.99
N HIS A 666 45.93 2.65 6.90
CA HIS A 666 45.58 1.22 6.76
C HIS A 666 44.22 0.76 7.30
N MET A 667 43.18 1.01 6.49
CA MET A 667 41.91 0.28 6.55
C MET A 667 41.95 -0.92 5.58
N SER A 668 41.62 -2.09 6.12
CA SER A 668 41.22 -3.30 5.40
C SER A 668 39.87 -3.75 5.95
N ASP A 669 39.08 -4.31 5.04
CA ASP A 669 37.65 -4.67 5.04
C ASP A 669 37.12 -5.54 6.18
N ALA A 670 35.79 -5.40 6.43
CA ALA A 670 34.85 -6.54 6.63
C ALA A 670 33.37 -6.13 6.88
N GLY A 671 33.01 -4.85 6.95
CA GLY A 671 31.67 -4.43 7.42
C GLY A 671 30.63 -4.01 6.37
N GLN A 672 30.99 -3.83 5.09
CA GLN A 672 30.13 -3.11 4.12
C GLN A 672 29.73 -3.89 2.85
N THR A 673 29.99 -5.19 2.77
CA THR A 673 29.86 -5.91 1.49
C THR A 673 28.42 -6.20 1.05
N VAL A 674 27.42 -6.35 1.93
CA VAL A 674 26.07 -6.77 1.47
C VAL A 674 25.24 -5.62 0.89
N ALA A 675 25.39 -4.40 1.42
CA ALA A 675 24.76 -3.21 0.84
C ALA A 675 25.41 -2.87 -0.49
N THR A 676 26.73 -2.96 -0.57
CA THR A 676 27.52 -2.64 -1.76
C THR A 676 27.37 -3.70 -2.84
N GLU A 677 27.31 -4.99 -2.51
CA GLU A 677 27.09 -6.06 -3.50
C GLU A 677 25.64 -6.08 -4.00
N LYS A 678 24.65 -5.74 -3.16
CA LYS A 678 23.29 -5.46 -3.65
C LYS A 678 23.22 -4.18 -4.47
N LEU A 679 23.94 -3.12 -4.11
CA LEU A 679 24.01 -1.89 -4.90
C LEU A 679 24.78 -2.10 -6.20
N VAL A 680 25.76 -3.00 -6.22
CA VAL A 680 26.56 -3.40 -7.39
C VAL A 680 25.76 -4.38 -8.24
N ARG A 681 24.97 -5.30 -7.68
CA ARG A 681 24.06 -6.18 -8.44
C ARG A 681 22.87 -5.40 -9.00
N ARG A 682 22.26 -4.51 -8.21
CA ARG A 682 21.24 -3.56 -8.71
C ARG A 682 21.88 -2.56 -9.67
N GLY A 683 23.11 -2.14 -9.42
CA GLY A 683 23.90 -1.25 -10.28
C GLY A 683 24.35 -1.91 -11.57
N GLN A 684 24.58 -3.22 -11.61
CA GLN A 684 24.86 -4.02 -12.82
C GLN A 684 23.57 -4.27 -13.61
N ALA A 685 22.46 -4.55 -12.93
CA ALA A 685 21.13 -4.58 -13.54
C ALA A 685 20.64 -3.20 -14.02
N THR A 686 21.18 -2.10 -13.47
CA THR A 686 20.91 -0.72 -13.92
C THR A 686 21.96 -0.21 -14.91
N ALA A 687 23.16 -0.78 -14.93
CA ALA A 687 24.21 -0.52 -15.93
C ALA A 687 23.85 -1.11 -17.29
N LEU A 688 23.01 -2.16 -17.32
CA LEU A 688 22.14 -2.47 -18.44
C LEU A 688 20.99 -1.46 -18.47
N GLY A 689 21.32 -0.21 -18.74
CA GLY A 689 20.33 0.84 -18.90
C GLY A 689 19.30 0.43 -19.96
N PHE A 690 18.02 0.66 -19.66
CA PHE A 690 16.92 0.81 -20.62
C PHE A 690 16.11 -0.40 -21.10
N VAL A 691 16.34 -1.65 -20.67
CA VAL A 691 15.41 -2.73 -21.05
C VAL A 691 14.21 -2.79 -20.09
N ARG A 692 13.27 -1.85 -20.24
CA ARG A 692 11.90 -1.96 -19.66
C ARG A 692 11.02 -2.87 -20.53
N HIS A 693 11.59 -3.90 -21.13
CA HIS A 693 10.85 -4.81 -22.00
C HIS A 693 10.10 -5.82 -21.11
N PRO A 694 8.80 -6.05 -21.30
CA PRO A 694 8.01 -6.97 -20.47
C PRO A 694 8.57 -8.40 -20.44
N LEU A 695 9.27 -8.79 -21.50
CA LEU A 695 9.91 -10.11 -21.62
C LEU A 695 11.32 -10.17 -20.99
N PHE A 696 11.83 -9.08 -20.42
CA PHE A 696 13.13 -9.08 -19.77
C PHE A 696 13.06 -9.74 -18.39
N GLN A 697 13.87 -10.78 -18.20
CA GLN A 697 14.02 -11.50 -16.95
C GLN A 697 15.51 -11.68 -16.66
N ASP A 698 15.93 -11.33 -15.45
CA ASP A 698 17.31 -11.49 -15.00
C ASP A 698 17.55 -12.93 -14.51
N LEU A 699 17.54 -13.87 -15.45
CA LEU A 699 17.75 -15.30 -15.21
C LEU A 699 19.16 -15.73 -15.60
N ARG A 700 19.79 -16.54 -14.75
CA ARG A 700 21.06 -17.22 -15.09
C ARG A 700 20.81 -18.39 -16.04
N GLY A 701 21.85 -18.84 -16.73
CA GLY A 701 21.77 -19.99 -17.65
C GLY A 701 20.98 -21.19 -17.11
N PRO A 702 21.26 -21.70 -15.90
CA PRO A 702 20.50 -22.83 -15.32
C PRO A 702 19.03 -22.49 -15.02
N GLU A 703 18.77 -21.32 -14.43
CA GLU A 703 17.41 -20.86 -14.09
C GLU A 703 16.56 -20.62 -15.36
N LEU A 704 17.19 -20.13 -16.42
CA LEU A 704 16.57 -20.00 -17.74
C LEU A 704 16.21 -21.36 -18.32
N HIS A 705 17.11 -22.34 -18.22
CA HIS A 705 16.84 -23.70 -18.69
C HIS A 705 15.68 -24.33 -17.92
N ASP A 706 15.65 -24.22 -16.60
CA ASP A 706 14.53 -24.72 -15.78
C ASP A 706 13.21 -24.02 -16.13
N ARG A 707 13.26 -22.70 -16.37
CA ARG A 707 12.08 -21.91 -16.76
C ARG A 707 11.58 -22.28 -18.15
N MET A 708 12.47 -22.45 -19.13
CA MET A 708 12.13 -22.82 -20.50
C MET A 708 11.71 -24.28 -20.62
N ALA A 709 12.27 -25.17 -19.80
CA ALA A 709 11.85 -26.57 -19.70
C ALA A 709 10.49 -26.73 -19.02
N SER A 710 10.00 -25.70 -18.30
CA SER A 710 8.68 -25.75 -17.69
C SER A 710 7.55 -25.84 -18.74
N THR A 711 6.45 -26.49 -18.36
CA THR A 711 5.21 -26.54 -19.16
C THR A 711 4.45 -25.22 -19.17
N GLU A 712 4.90 -24.23 -18.39
CA GLU A 712 4.29 -22.90 -18.35
C GLU A 712 4.60 -22.07 -19.60
N LEU A 713 5.71 -22.37 -20.30
CA LEU A 713 6.10 -21.68 -21.52
C LEU A 713 5.86 -22.54 -22.76
N GLN A 714 5.26 -21.97 -23.81
CA GLN A 714 5.02 -22.67 -25.08
C GLN A 714 6.21 -22.56 -26.04
N ILE A 715 6.32 -23.50 -26.98
CA ILE A 715 7.32 -23.41 -28.06
C ILE A 715 7.10 -22.10 -28.83
N GLY A 716 8.17 -21.34 -29.04
CA GLY A 716 8.15 -20.02 -29.66
C GLY A 716 8.10 -18.85 -28.67
N GLU A 717 7.88 -19.09 -27.37
CA GLU A 717 7.95 -18.04 -26.37
C GLU A 717 9.39 -17.60 -26.06
N VAL A 718 9.50 -16.33 -25.66
CA VAL A 718 10.77 -15.61 -25.65
C VAL A 718 11.03 -14.98 -24.29
N VAL A 719 12.25 -15.16 -23.78
CA VAL A 719 12.76 -14.48 -22.60
C VAL A 719 14.01 -13.69 -22.98
N VAL A 720 14.03 -12.41 -22.64
CA VAL A 720 15.21 -11.55 -22.85
C VAL A 720 15.99 -11.49 -21.54
N ARG A 721 17.31 -11.67 -21.58
CA ARG A 721 18.15 -11.63 -20.38
C ARG A 721 19.50 -10.97 -20.64
N SER A 722 20.25 -10.69 -19.57
CA SER A 722 21.65 -10.27 -19.70
C SER A 722 22.53 -11.39 -20.25
N SER A 723 23.45 -11.04 -21.14
CA SER A 723 24.51 -11.93 -21.59
C SER A 723 25.58 -12.09 -20.51
N HIS A 724 26.12 -13.29 -20.37
CA HIS A 724 27.28 -13.56 -19.50
C HIS A 724 28.62 -13.25 -20.19
N VAL A 725 28.60 -12.97 -21.49
CA VAL A 725 29.81 -12.90 -22.34
C VAL A 725 30.35 -11.47 -22.51
N GLY A 726 29.67 -10.45 -21.97
CA GLY A 726 30.19 -9.07 -21.97
C GLY A 726 29.26 -8.08 -21.29
N GLY A 727 29.83 -7.08 -20.60
CA GLY A 727 29.05 -6.02 -19.96
C GLY A 727 28.30 -5.18 -21.00
N GLY A 728 26.97 -5.23 -20.97
CA GLY A 728 26.10 -4.48 -21.91
C GLY A 728 25.39 -5.34 -22.97
N ALA A 729 25.75 -6.61 -23.15
CA ALA A 729 25.13 -7.46 -24.16
C ALA A 729 23.86 -8.17 -23.63
N LEU A 730 22.87 -8.36 -24.50
CA LEU A 730 21.63 -9.10 -24.20
C LEU A 730 21.60 -10.42 -24.95
N VAL A 731 20.78 -11.35 -24.45
CA VAL A 731 20.44 -12.60 -25.13
C VAL A 731 18.94 -12.75 -25.17
N ILE A 732 18.41 -13.03 -26.35
CA ILE A 732 17.02 -13.42 -26.56
C ILE A 732 16.99 -14.95 -26.58
N ALA A 733 16.44 -15.55 -25.54
CA ALA A 733 16.26 -16.99 -25.43
C ALA A 733 14.87 -17.37 -25.93
N VAL A 734 14.80 -18.27 -26.91
CA VAL A 734 13.55 -18.76 -27.50
C VAL A 734 13.39 -20.23 -27.19
N LYS A 735 12.21 -20.64 -26.71
CA LYS A 735 11.90 -22.06 -26.54
C LYS A 735 11.68 -22.71 -27.90
N VAL A 736 12.47 -23.72 -28.24
CA VAL A 736 12.41 -24.40 -29.56
C VAL A 736 11.88 -25.82 -29.49
N GLU A 737 12.03 -26.50 -28.35
CA GLU A 737 11.57 -27.89 -28.15
C GLU A 737 11.06 -28.11 -26.72
N GLU A 738 10.27 -29.17 -26.51
CA GLU A 738 9.85 -29.62 -25.18
C GLU A 738 10.86 -30.60 -24.59
N GLY A 739 11.34 -30.33 -23.36
CA GLY A 739 12.30 -31.19 -22.66
C GLY A 739 13.41 -30.41 -21.96
N ALA A 740 14.32 -31.11 -21.29
CA ALA A 740 15.43 -30.52 -20.53
C ALA A 740 16.70 -30.26 -21.37
N GLU A 741 16.95 -31.08 -22.39
CA GLU A 741 18.11 -30.94 -23.28
C GLU A 741 17.70 -30.28 -24.59
N GLY A 742 18.44 -29.26 -25.04
CA GLY A 742 18.23 -28.61 -26.35
C GLY A 742 17.04 -27.64 -26.46
N CYS A 743 16.24 -27.45 -25.42
CA CYS A 743 14.97 -26.71 -25.49
C CYS A 743 15.09 -25.18 -25.70
N VAL A 744 16.30 -24.60 -25.67
CA VAL A 744 16.52 -23.14 -25.72
C VAL A 744 17.48 -22.75 -26.84
N PHE A 745 17.01 -21.91 -27.75
CA PHE A 745 17.85 -21.23 -28.73
C PHE A 745 18.19 -19.81 -28.25
N ASN A 746 19.47 -19.52 -28.10
CA ASN A 746 19.96 -18.22 -27.60
C ASN A 746 20.44 -17.35 -28.76
N ILE A 747 19.80 -16.19 -28.96
CA ILE A 747 20.16 -15.22 -29.99
C ILE A 747 20.90 -14.05 -29.32
N PRO A 748 22.19 -13.84 -29.60
CA PRO A 748 22.93 -12.72 -29.04
C PRO A 748 22.44 -11.38 -29.62
N CYS A 749 22.42 -10.36 -28.78
CA CYS A 749 22.06 -9.01 -29.16
C CYS A 749 23.13 -8.03 -28.68
N THR A 750 23.58 -7.15 -29.59
CA THR A 750 24.54 -6.10 -29.29
C THR A 750 23.86 -4.75 -29.19
N GLU A 751 24.29 -3.96 -28.21
CA GLU A 751 23.82 -2.59 -28.04
C GLU A 751 24.51 -1.67 -29.06
N VAL A 752 23.72 -0.90 -29.81
CA VAL A 752 24.19 0.06 -30.81
C VAL A 752 23.48 1.40 -30.55
N ARG A 753 24.15 2.51 -30.82
CA ARG A 753 23.48 3.82 -30.83
C ARG A 753 22.95 4.13 -32.23
N ASP A 754 21.68 4.51 -32.32
CA ASP A 754 21.11 5.01 -33.57
C ASP A 754 21.67 6.40 -33.92
N ALA A 755 21.33 6.89 -35.12
CA ALA A 755 21.78 8.19 -35.60
C ALA A 755 21.30 9.38 -34.75
N LYS A 756 20.32 9.18 -33.85
CA LYS A 756 19.79 10.18 -32.93
C LYS A 756 20.37 10.03 -31.51
N GLY A 757 21.30 9.11 -31.31
CA GLY A 757 21.94 8.84 -30.03
C GLY A 757 21.11 7.98 -29.08
N ALA A 758 19.98 7.41 -29.53
CA ALA A 758 19.19 6.47 -28.74
C ALA A 758 19.84 5.08 -28.75
N HIS A 759 19.71 4.37 -27.63
CA HIS A 759 20.22 3.02 -27.48
C HIS A 759 19.25 2.01 -28.11
N VAL A 760 19.72 1.24 -29.10
CA VAL A 760 18.95 0.22 -29.83
C VAL A 760 19.74 -1.09 -29.80
N TYR A 761 19.06 -2.21 -29.55
CA TYR A 761 19.69 -3.52 -29.56
C TYR A 761 19.55 -4.15 -30.95
N ARG A 762 20.68 -4.41 -31.60
CA ARG A 762 20.75 -5.13 -32.86
C ARG A 762 20.81 -6.63 -32.57
N ILE A 763 19.90 -7.39 -33.17
CA ILE A 763 19.93 -8.85 -33.12
C ILE A 763 21.05 -9.30 -34.05
N ASP A 764 22.06 -9.97 -33.50
CA ASP A 764 23.16 -10.49 -34.29
C ASP A 764 22.71 -11.82 -34.89
N HIS A 765 22.39 -11.80 -36.18
CA HIS A 765 21.88 -12.97 -36.89
C HIS A 765 22.95 -14.09 -36.85
N PRO A 766 22.66 -15.27 -36.28
CA PRO A 766 23.50 -16.42 -36.55
C PRO A 766 23.31 -16.77 -38.03
N ARG A 767 24.43 -16.94 -38.74
CA ARG A 767 24.43 -17.60 -40.05
C ARG A 767 24.15 -19.08 -39.88
#